data_AF-A0A7C1JHB7-F1
#
_entry.id   AF-A0A7C1JHB7-F1
#
_cell.length_a   1.000
_cell.length_b   1.000
_cell.length_c   1.000
_cell.angle_alpha   90.00
_cell.angle_beta   90.00
_cell.angle_gamma   90.00
#
_symmetry.space_group_name_H-M   'P 1'
#
loop_
_entity.id
_entity.type
_entity.pdbx_description
1 polymer ?
#
loop_
_entity_poly.entity_id
_entity_poly.type
_entity_poly.pdbx_seq_one_letter_code
_entity_poly.pdbx_strand_id
1 'polypeptide(L)'
;MGFWHDIRRDYKAVLERDPAVRNGLEVILAYPGFHAIFMHRINHFFWKSGIPVIPRLLSHIARFLTGIEIHPGARIGAGFFIDHGMGVVIGETAEIGEDVTIYQDVTLGGTGKKKGKRHPTTGNNVVIGAGAKILGAITIGDNVIIGANSVVLKSIPANSIVVGVPARITKKKIIRMTTEEGLVEVMNHFPDPLSERIENLESNIEELKRKIESIEKHKEGGKRMRIYNTLTGRKEEFVPHTAGKVGMYVCGITAYDVCHLGHARSAIVFDVIKRYLSYRGFEVRYVRNITDIDDKIINRAKTEGVYAEEIAKRYTEEFYTDMDKLGVGRADIEPKATEHIPEMIEIIRGLIEKGYAYNVDGNVYFRVSRFSDYGKLSRRSMDEMMAGARVDVDERKENPLDFALWKALKEGEPSWESPWGLGRPGWHIECSAMSMKYLGESFDIHGGGSDLIFPHHENEIAQSEAFTGKPFVRYWIHNGFITIDKEKMSKSLGNFFTIKEILERYDPEVVRYFLLSAHYRSPIEFSDALLNEAEIAIDRYYTTLLRIDDFIEGLQCGTENTACPASQSKAWEHRMADEFERQSSSLKERFIDAMADDFNTALALGHIFEFIREVNKFLDANPSSSFNKLEKGRIKELLLKAKETLTEIGNVLNIFNRTSEEWYKALMRVKNIGLSEDEINNKIALRHEARQKKDWALADKIRGELEEKGVILEDKKDITRWKIKIG
;
A
#
# COMPACT_ATOMS: atom_id res chain seq x y z
N MET A 1 -48.94 50.96 -17.42
CA MET A 1 -47.95 51.47 -18.39
C MET A 1 -48.68 51.88 -19.66
N GLY A 2 -48.35 53.04 -20.23
CA GLY A 2 -49.06 53.59 -21.38
C GLY A 2 -48.36 53.23 -22.70
N PHE A 3 -49.13 53.04 -23.77
CA PHE A 3 -48.63 52.73 -25.11
C PHE A 3 -47.42 53.57 -25.55
N TRP A 4 -47.46 54.88 -25.30
CA TRP A 4 -46.37 55.81 -25.62
C TRP A 4 -45.15 55.71 -24.71
N HIS A 5 -45.31 55.22 -23.47
CA HIS A 5 -44.20 54.98 -22.56
C HIS A 5 -43.35 53.80 -23.05
N ASP A 6 -44.01 52.69 -23.40
CA ASP A 6 -43.33 51.47 -23.84
C ASP A 6 -42.55 51.72 -25.14
N ILE A 7 -43.16 52.41 -26.11
CA ILE A 7 -42.50 52.78 -27.38
C ILE A 7 -41.26 53.66 -27.14
N ARG A 8 -41.36 54.64 -26.24
CA ARG A 8 -40.20 55.49 -25.89
C ARG A 8 -39.09 54.68 -25.26
N ARG A 9 -39.42 53.69 -24.42
CA ARG A 9 -38.43 52.83 -23.78
C ARG A 9 -37.78 51.88 -24.79
N ASP A 10 -38.53 51.30 -25.72
CA ASP A 10 -37.98 50.46 -26.79
C ASP A 10 -37.05 51.26 -27.71
N TYR A 11 -37.47 52.48 -28.09
CA TYR A 11 -36.65 53.40 -28.88
C TYR A 11 -35.33 53.73 -28.15
N LYS A 12 -35.40 53.99 -26.85
CA LYS A 12 -34.21 54.25 -26.02
C LYS A 12 -33.32 53.00 -25.90
N ALA A 13 -33.91 51.82 -25.81
CA ALA A 13 -33.16 50.57 -25.72
C ALA A 13 -32.30 50.31 -26.95
N VAL A 14 -32.78 50.69 -28.15
CA VAL A 14 -31.96 50.62 -29.38
C VAL A 14 -30.73 51.53 -29.28
N LEU A 15 -30.92 52.79 -28.87
CA LEU A 15 -29.82 53.75 -28.71
C LEU A 15 -28.81 53.34 -27.61
N GLU A 16 -29.27 52.69 -26.55
CA GLU A 16 -28.44 52.25 -25.42
C GLU A 16 -27.64 50.97 -25.72
N ARG A 17 -28.16 50.08 -26.58
CA ARG A 17 -27.64 48.71 -26.73
C ARG A 17 -27.03 48.41 -28.08
N ASP A 18 -27.36 49.15 -29.14
CA ASP A 18 -26.67 49.03 -30.43
C ASP A 18 -25.58 50.11 -30.57
N PRO A 19 -24.29 49.76 -30.50
CA PRO A 19 -23.19 50.71 -30.66
C PRO A 19 -23.06 51.25 -32.11
N ALA A 20 -23.72 50.62 -33.09
CA ALA A 20 -23.66 51.03 -34.49
C ALA A 20 -24.61 52.20 -34.83
N VAL A 21 -25.62 52.46 -33.99
CA VAL A 21 -26.61 53.52 -34.23
C VAL A 21 -25.97 54.89 -34.05
N ARG A 22 -26.05 55.72 -35.09
CA ARG A 22 -25.41 57.04 -35.09
C ARG A 22 -26.33 58.14 -34.58
N ASN A 23 -27.64 58.01 -34.80
CA ASN A 23 -28.62 59.01 -34.38
C ASN A 23 -30.04 58.41 -34.27
N GLY A 24 -30.94 59.17 -33.65
CA GLY A 24 -32.32 58.75 -33.43
C GLY A 24 -33.18 58.59 -34.69
N LEU A 25 -32.89 59.33 -35.76
CA LEU A 25 -33.66 59.23 -37.02
C LEU A 25 -33.43 57.89 -37.71
N GLU A 26 -32.22 57.34 -37.59
CA GLU A 26 -31.85 56.01 -38.08
C GLU A 26 -32.72 54.91 -37.46
N VAL A 27 -32.98 54.98 -36.15
CA VAL A 27 -33.85 54.02 -35.43
C VAL A 27 -35.28 54.05 -35.99
N ILE A 28 -35.81 55.25 -36.25
CA ILE A 28 -37.19 55.42 -36.71
C ILE A 28 -37.35 54.99 -38.17
N LEU A 29 -36.36 55.25 -39.03
CA LEU A 29 -36.49 55.05 -40.47
C LEU A 29 -35.97 53.70 -40.96
N ALA A 30 -34.99 53.11 -40.30
CA ALA A 30 -34.19 52.03 -40.89
C ALA A 30 -33.91 50.84 -39.95
N TYR A 31 -34.51 50.79 -38.75
CA TYR A 31 -34.21 49.73 -37.77
C TYR A 31 -35.33 48.66 -37.71
N PRO A 32 -35.14 47.48 -38.34
CA PRO A 32 -36.22 46.51 -38.52
C PRO A 32 -36.76 45.93 -37.20
N GLY A 33 -35.88 45.75 -36.20
CA GLY A 33 -36.26 45.29 -34.87
C GLY A 33 -37.26 46.22 -34.19
N PHE A 34 -37.02 47.54 -34.28
CA PHE A 34 -37.88 48.56 -33.69
C PHE A 34 -39.21 48.64 -34.45
N HIS A 35 -39.18 48.58 -35.79
CA HIS A 35 -40.40 48.55 -36.61
C HIS A 35 -41.30 47.37 -36.28
N ALA A 36 -40.74 46.17 -36.12
CA ALA A 36 -41.49 44.97 -35.77
C ALA A 36 -42.17 45.10 -34.39
N ILE A 37 -41.46 45.64 -33.39
CA ILE A 37 -42.00 45.87 -32.04
C ILE A 37 -43.09 46.94 -32.08
N PHE A 38 -42.85 48.05 -32.77
CA PHE A 38 -43.83 49.14 -32.92
C PHE A 38 -45.13 48.64 -33.58
N MET A 39 -45.01 47.93 -34.71
CA MET A 39 -46.14 47.31 -35.39
C MET A 39 -46.83 46.30 -34.48
N HIS A 40 -46.09 45.46 -33.75
CA HIS A 40 -46.66 44.52 -32.79
C HIS A 40 -47.46 45.23 -31.69
N ARG A 41 -46.99 46.34 -31.11
CA ARG A 41 -47.74 47.06 -30.06
C ARG A 41 -49.08 47.58 -30.56
N ILE A 42 -49.14 48.14 -31.78
CA ILE A 42 -50.40 48.53 -32.44
C ILE A 42 -51.29 47.30 -32.65
N ASN A 43 -50.68 46.22 -33.11
CA ASN A 43 -51.38 45.00 -33.46
C ASN A 43 -51.96 44.27 -32.24
N HIS A 44 -51.22 44.26 -31.15
CA HIS A 44 -51.61 43.72 -29.85
C HIS A 44 -52.77 44.52 -29.25
N PHE A 45 -52.82 45.84 -29.48
CA PHE A 45 -53.96 46.67 -29.11
C PHE A 45 -55.24 46.21 -29.83
N PHE A 46 -55.20 46.06 -31.16
CA PHE A 46 -56.36 45.56 -31.92
C PHE A 46 -56.76 44.12 -31.55
N TRP A 47 -55.77 43.27 -31.24
CA TRP A 47 -56.01 41.92 -30.73
C TRP A 47 -56.77 41.93 -29.39
N LYS A 48 -56.36 42.81 -28.45
CA LYS A 48 -57.05 43.00 -27.16
C LYS A 48 -58.46 43.60 -27.30
N SER A 49 -58.70 44.41 -28.33
CA SER A 49 -60.02 44.95 -28.66
C SER A 49 -60.97 43.91 -29.29
N GLY A 50 -60.55 42.66 -29.47
CA GLY A 50 -61.38 41.58 -29.99
C GLY A 50 -61.64 41.66 -31.50
N ILE A 51 -60.85 42.44 -32.24
CA ILE A 51 -61.03 42.59 -33.69
C ILE A 51 -60.60 41.29 -34.38
N PRO A 52 -61.49 40.65 -35.17
CA PRO A 52 -61.17 39.40 -35.84
C PRO A 52 -60.27 39.62 -37.05
N VAL A 53 -59.37 38.67 -37.33
CA VAL A 53 -58.53 38.54 -38.54
C VAL A 53 -57.51 39.66 -38.81
N ILE A 54 -57.88 40.93 -38.67
CA ILE A 54 -57.03 42.11 -38.94
C ILE A 54 -55.70 42.00 -38.20
N PRO A 55 -55.65 41.63 -36.90
CA PRO A 55 -54.37 41.60 -36.22
C PRO A 55 -53.41 40.54 -36.79
N ARG A 56 -53.97 39.40 -37.22
CA ARG A 56 -53.19 38.33 -37.84
C ARG A 56 -52.64 38.76 -39.19
N LEU A 57 -53.46 39.43 -40.01
CA LEU A 57 -53.02 39.97 -41.29
C LEU A 57 -51.88 41.00 -41.13
N LEU A 58 -52.03 41.94 -40.20
CA LEU A 58 -51.00 42.94 -39.90
C LEU A 58 -49.69 42.30 -39.41
N SER A 59 -49.76 41.20 -38.64
CA SER A 59 -48.55 40.48 -38.21
C SER A 59 -47.81 39.84 -39.39
N HIS A 60 -48.52 39.38 -40.41
CA HIS A 60 -47.89 38.83 -41.62
C HIS A 60 -47.23 39.90 -42.49
N ILE A 61 -47.81 41.10 -42.55
CA ILE A 61 -47.21 42.25 -43.23
C ILE A 61 -45.94 42.68 -42.49
N ALA A 62 -46.01 42.82 -41.15
CA ALA A 62 -44.83 43.15 -40.34
C ALA A 62 -43.71 42.12 -40.54
N ARG A 63 -44.05 40.82 -40.55
CA ARG A 63 -43.10 39.74 -40.85
C ARG A 63 -42.49 39.87 -42.24
N PHE A 64 -43.29 40.18 -43.25
CA PHE A 64 -42.80 40.34 -44.63
C PHE A 64 -41.80 41.50 -44.75
N LEU A 65 -42.05 42.61 -44.06
CA LEU A 65 -41.19 43.80 -44.10
C LEU A 65 -39.92 43.67 -43.27
N THR A 66 -39.97 42.95 -42.14
CA THR A 66 -38.89 42.96 -41.14
C THR A 66 -38.17 41.62 -40.99
N GLY A 67 -38.75 40.52 -41.46
CA GLY A 67 -38.25 39.16 -41.22
C GLY A 67 -38.51 38.63 -39.81
N ILE A 68 -39.20 39.38 -38.95
CA ILE A 68 -39.50 39.03 -37.55
C ILE A 68 -40.97 38.60 -37.43
N GLU A 69 -41.23 37.40 -36.93
CA GLU A 69 -42.59 36.92 -36.68
C GLU A 69 -42.96 37.08 -35.18
N ILE A 70 -43.81 38.07 -34.88
CA ILE A 70 -44.39 38.24 -33.54
C ILE A 70 -45.90 38.01 -33.59
N HIS A 71 -46.38 37.00 -32.88
CA HIS A 71 -47.81 36.74 -32.79
C HIS A 71 -48.53 37.91 -32.07
N PRO A 72 -49.69 38.40 -32.56
CA PRO A 72 -50.42 39.52 -31.94
C PRO A 72 -50.78 39.29 -30.46
N GLY A 73 -51.07 38.05 -30.09
CA GLY A 73 -51.36 37.63 -28.71
C GLY A 73 -50.19 37.64 -27.72
N ALA A 74 -48.93 37.70 -28.18
CA ALA A 74 -47.77 37.73 -27.28
C ALA A 74 -47.79 39.01 -26.42
N ARG A 75 -47.25 38.94 -25.20
CA ARG A 75 -47.15 40.08 -24.28
C ARG A 75 -45.69 40.47 -24.13
N ILE A 76 -45.38 41.74 -24.37
CA ILE A 76 -44.01 42.27 -24.38
C ILE A 76 -43.91 43.47 -23.45
N GLY A 77 -43.01 43.38 -22.47
CA GLY A 77 -42.64 44.45 -21.55
C GLY A 77 -41.97 45.64 -22.26
N ALA A 78 -41.71 46.71 -21.52
CA ALA A 78 -41.02 47.89 -22.05
C ALA A 78 -39.50 47.64 -22.17
N GLY A 79 -38.84 48.29 -23.14
CA GLY A 79 -37.38 48.16 -23.32
C GLY A 79 -36.95 46.88 -24.02
N PHE A 80 -37.88 46.26 -24.75
CA PHE A 80 -37.57 45.07 -25.53
C PHE A 80 -36.72 45.47 -26.74
N PHE A 81 -35.61 44.78 -26.92
CA PHE A 81 -34.62 45.09 -27.94
C PHE A 81 -34.38 43.87 -28.83
N ILE A 82 -34.53 44.05 -30.14
CA ILE A 82 -34.18 43.05 -31.15
C ILE A 82 -33.07 43.66 -31.99
N ASP A 83 -31.87 43.09 -31.91
CA ASP A 83 -30.70 43.61 -32.63
C ASP A 83 -30.76 43.24 -34.12
N HIS A 84 -30.41 42.00 -34.44
CA HIS A 84 -30.52 41.44 -35.78
C HIS A 84 -31.75 40.55 -35.86
N GLY A 85 -32.92 41.07 -36.21
CA GLY A 85 -34.18 40.31 -36.01
C GLY A 85 -34.52 39.21 -37.01
N MET A 86 -33.74 39.00 -38.07
CA MET A 86 -34.11 38.02 -39.11
C MET A 86 -34.33 36.62 -38.52
N GLY A 87 -35.45 35.99 -38.85
CA GLY A 87 -35.78 34.63 -38.41
C GLY A 87 -36.26 34.52 -36.96
N VAL A 88 -36.45 35.63 -36.24
CA VAL A 88 -37.03 35.61 -34.89
C VAL A 88 -38.50 35.19 -34.95
N VAL A 89 -38.89 34.22 -34.11
CA VAL A 89 -40.27 33.70 -34.02
C VAL A 89 -40.75 33.74 -32.57
N ILE A 90 -41.77 34.55 -32.30
CA ILE A 90 -42.40 34.71 -30.99
C ILE A 90 -43.86 34.24 -31.05
N GLY A 91 -44.14 33.17 -30.33
CA GLY A 91 -45.46 32.54 -30.39
C GLY A 91 -46.54 33.20 -29.53
N GLU A 92 -47.79 32.78 -29.76
CA GLU A 92 -49.02 33.40 -29.28
C GLU A 92 -49.10 33.69 -27.78
N THR A 93 -48.63 32.77 -26.96
CA THR A 93 -48.77 32.87 -25.50
C THR A 93 -47.44 33.22 -24.83
N ALA A 94 -46.47 33.73 -25.60
CA ALA A 94 -45.19 34.15 -25.05
C ALA A 94 -45.39 35.40 -24.19
N GLU A 95 -44.70 35.44 -23.05
CA GLU A 95 -44.69 36.59 -22.15
C GLU A 95 -43.24 37.00 -21.97
N ILE A 96 -42.92 38.24 -22.35
CA ILE A 96 -41.57 38.77 -22.32
C ILE A 96 -41.54 39.91 -21.30
N GLY A 97 -40.63 39.81 -20.33
CA GLY A 97 -40.39 40.83 -19.31
C GLY A 97 -39.80 42.14 -19.86
N GLU A 98 -39.40 43.02 -18.96
CA GLU A 98 -38.78 44.31 -19.28
C GLU A 98 -37.30 44.15 -19.63
N ASP A 99 -36.80 45.04 -20.49
CA ASP A 99 -35.38 45.15 -20.81
C ASP A 99 -34.74 43.84 -21.35
N VAL A 100 -35.53 43.04 -22.08
CA VAL A 100 -35.08 41.80 -22.73
C VAL A 100 -34.44 42.09 -24.09
N THR A 101 -33.33 41.42 -24.39
CA THR A 101 -32.62 41.49 -25.67
C THR A 101 -32.66 40.15 -26.41
N ILE A 102 -33.02 40.17 -27.69
CA ILE A 102 -33.07 39.00 -28.56
C ILE A 102 -32.27 39.24 -29.85
N TYR A 103 -31.53 38.22 -30.28
CA TYR A 103 -30.76 38.20 -31.53
C TYR A 103 -31.45 37.34 -32.62
N GLN A 104 -30.84 37.26 -33.80
CA GLN A 104 -31.38 36.57 -34.99
C GLN A 104 -31.71 35.10 -34.71
N ASP A 105 -32.66 34.55 -35.47
CA ASP A 105 -33.06 33.13 -35.45
C ASP A 105 -33.52 32.59 -34.09
N VAL A 106 -33.84 33.48 -33.14
CA VAL A 106 -34.37 33.07 -31.84
C VAL A 106 -35.82 32.63 -31.96
N THR A 107 -36.14 31.47 -31.38
CA THR A 107 -37.49 30.91 -31.36
C THR A 107 -38.02 30.79 -29.94
N LEU A 108 -39.09 31.52 -29.62
CA LEU A 108 -39.93 31.33 -28.43
C LEU A 108 -41.14 30.46 -28.81
N GLY A 109 -40.90 29.15 -28.83
CA GLY A 109 -41.79 28.16 -29.44
C GLY A 109 -42.68 27.43 -28.43
N GLY A 110 -43.84 26.98 -28.90
CA GLY A 110 -44.78 26.21 -28.09
C GLY A 110 -44.52 24.71 -28.16
N THR A 111 -44.81 23.98 -27.09
CA THR A 111 -44.81 22.50 -27.11
C THR A 111 -46.22 21.94 -27.03
N GLY A 112 -46.53 20.92 -27.85
CA GLY A 112 -47.82 20.22 -27.86
C GLY A 112 -48.95 20.86 -28.68
N LYS A 113 -50.11 20.18 -28.73
CA LYS A 113 -51.31 20.58 -29.51
C LYS A 113 -52.46 21.16 -28.67
N LYS A 114 -52.29 21.29 -27.35
CA LYS A 114 -53.36 21.74 -26.43
C LYS A 114 -53.55 23.27 -26.52
N LYS A 115 -54.80 23.73 -26.36
CA LYS A 115 -55.12 25.17 -26.22
C LYS A 115 -54.76 25.63 -24.80
N GLY A 116 -54.04 26.74 -24.66
CA GLY A 116 -53.56 27.28 -23.37
C GLY A 116 -52.13 27.83 -23.42
N LYS A 117 -51.56 28.21 -22.26
CA LYS A 117 -50.15 28.65 -22.13
C LYS A 117 -49.23 27.52 -22.60
N ARG A 118 -48.52 27.76 -23.70
CA ARG A 118 -47.63 26.76 -24.33
C ARG A 118 -46.25 27.29 -24.70
N HIS A 119 -46.09 28.60 -24.72
CA HIS A 119 -44.84 29.30 -25.02
C HIS A 119 -44.16 29.81 -23.73
N PRO A 120 -42.88 30.20 -23.77
CA PRO A 120 -42.12 30.61 -22.59
C PRO A 120 -42.61 31.91 -21.94
N THR A 121 -42.24 32.08 -20.67
CA THR A 121 -42.29 33.36 -19.95
C THR A 121 -40.87 33.78 -19.59
N THR A 122 -40.44 34.97 -19.98
CA THR A 122 -39.15 35.53 -19.57
C THR A 122 -39.34 36.58 -18.49
N GLY A 123 -38.42 36.61 -17.53
CA GLY A 123 -38.24 37.70 -16.57
C GLY A 123 -37.59 38.91 -17.22
N ASN A 124 -37.10 39.82 -16.37
CA ASN A 124 -36.49 41.09 -16.76
C ASN A 124 -34.99 40.93 -17.02
N ASN A 125 -34.41 41.81 -17.84
CA ASN A 125 -32.97 41.85 -18.15
C ASN A 125 -32.43 40.51 -18.69
N VAL A 126 -33.20 39.85 -19.57
CA VAL A 126 -32.79 38.59 -20.18
C VAL A 126 -32.13 38.84 -21.53
N VAL A 127 -30.99 38.21 -21.79
CA VAL A 127 -30.32 38.24 -23.10
C VAL A 127 -30.41 36.86 -23.75
N ILE A 128 -30.96 36.81 -24.97
CA ILE A 128 -31.15 35.56 -25.72
C ILE A 128 -30.32 35.60 -26.99
N GLY A 129 -29.19 34.91 -26.97
CA GLY A 129 -28.22 34.85 -28.06
C GLY A 129 -28.77 34.24 -29.35
N ALA A 130 -28.10 34.55 -30.46
CA ALA A 130 -28.51 34.18 -31.81
C ALA A 130 -28.78 32.68 -31.96
N GLY A 131 -29.87 32.31 -32.63
CA GLY A 131 -30.25 30.92 -32.92
C GLY A 131 -30.78 30.11 -31.75
N ALA A 132 -30.94 30.71 -30.56
CA ALA A 132 -31.44 30.01 -29.38
C ALA A 132 -32.94 29.65 -29.50
N LYS A 133 -33.30 28.47 -29.03
CA LYS A 133 -34.68 27.94 -29.06
C LYS A 133 -35.16 27.69 -27.64
N ILE A 134 -36.15 28.45 -27.20
CA ILE A 134 -36.79 28.30 -25.88
C ILE A 134 -38.17 27.72 -26.13
N LEU A 135 -38.38 26.47 -25.70
CA LEU A 135 -39.54 25.69 -26.12
C LEU A 135 -40.38 25.26 -24.92
N GLY A 136 -41.67 25.56 -24.99
CA GLY A 136 -42.67 25.13 -24.01
C GLY A 136 -43.05 26.20 -22.98
N ALA A 137 -44.02 25.86 -22.12
CA ALA A 137 -44.48 26.72 -21.03
C ALA A 137 -43.49 26.70 -19.85
N ILE A 138 -42.29 27.22 -20.10
CA ILE A 138 -41.19 27.31 -19.13
C ILE A 138 -40.91 28.77 -18.76
N THR A 139 -40.33 28.96 -17.57
CA THR A 139 -40.02 30.29 -17.03
C THR A 139 -38.52 30.53 -17.03
N ILE A 140 -38.09 31.66 -17.58
CA ILE A 140 -36.73 32.18 -17.48
C ILE A 140 -36.75 33.28 -16.42
N GLY A 141 -35.93 33.17 -15.38
CA GLY A 141 -35.83 34.20 -14.33
C GLY A 141 -35.14 35.49 -14.80
N ASP A 142 -35.04 36.46 -13.89
CA ASP A 142 -34.41 37.76 -14.16
C ASP A 142 -32.88 37.64 -14.31
N ASN A 143 -32.26 38.57 -15.06
CA ASN A 143 -30.81 38.65 -15.26
C ASN A 143 -30.20 37.34 -15.80
N VAL A 144 -30.85 36.75 -16.81
CA VAL A 144 -30.41 35.49 -17.42
C VAL A 144 -29.76 35.75 -18.78
N ILE A 145 -28.63 35.11 -19.05
CA ILE A 145 -27.97 35.12 -20.36
C ILE A 145 -28.07 33.72 -20.97
N ILE A 146 -28.70 33.62 -22.13
CA ILE A 146 -28.80 32.40 -22.92
C ILE A 146 -27.82 32.52 -24.09
N GLY A 147 -26.82 31.64 -24.14
CA GLY A 147 -25.83 31.66 -25.21
C GLY A 147 -26.41 31.28 -26.56
N ALA A 148 -25.70 31.64 -27.63
CA ALA A 148 -26.09 31.35 -28.99
C ALA A 148 -26.35 29.85 -29.23
N ASN A 149 -27.30 29.53 -30.11
CA ASN A 149 -27.72 28.19 -30.52
C ASN A 149 -28.20 27.27 -29.38
N SER A 150 -28.43 27.79 -28.18
CA SER A 150 -28.85 26.98 -27.04
C SER A 150 -30.30 26.51 -27.18
N VAL A 151 -30.59 25.27 -26.77
CA VAL A 151 -31.96 24.71 -26.78
C VAL A 151 -32.44 24.55 -25.34
N VAL A 152 -33.27 25.49 -24.90
CA VAL A 152 -33.79 25.57 -23.53
C VAL A 152 -35.13 24.85 -23.45
N LEU A 153 -35.13 23.74 -22.71
CA LEU A 153 -36.29 22.85 -22.54
C LEU A 153 -36.83 22.83 -21.10
N LYS A 154 -36.18 23.55 -20.17
CA LYS A 154 -36.51 23.58 -18.74
C LYS A 154 -36.42 25.01 -18.22
N SER A 155 -37.22 25.33 -17.20
CA SER A 155 -37.17 26.65 -16.54
C SER A 155 -35.78 26.95 -15.98
N ILE A 156 -35.36 28.20 -16.10
CA ILE A 156 -34.03 28.68 -15.70
C ILE A 156 -34.17 29.66 -14.53
N PRO A 157 -33.43 29.48 -13.43
CA PRO A 157 -33.47 30.40 -12.30
C PRO A 157 -32.81 31.74 -12.65
N ALA A 158 -33.18 32.80 -11.92
CA ALA A 158 -32.58 34.13 -12.08
C ALA A 158 -31.05 34.12 -11.88
N ASN A 159 -30.35 35.12 -12.44
CA ASN A 159 -28.89 35.30 -12.36
C ASN A 159 -28.09 34.09 -12.88
N SER A 160 -28.52 33.54 -14.02
CA SER A 160 -27.93 32.33 -14.60
C SER A 160 -27.43 32.57 -16.02
N ILE A 161 -26.36 31.86 -16.37
CA ILE A 161 -25.88 31.74 -17.75
C ILE A 161 -26.11 30.31 -18.22
N VAL A 162 -26.72 30.16 -19.38
CA VAL A 162 -27.04 28.84 -19.96
C VAL A 162 -26.53 28.72 -21.38
N VAL A 163 -25.90 27.59 -21.69
CA VAL A 163 -25.36 27.27 -23.02
C VAL A 163 -25.62 25.81 -23.41
N GLY A 164 -25.68 25.54 -24.72
CA GLY A 164 -25.64 24.19 -25.29
C GLY A 164 -27.01 23.59 -25.71
N VAL A 165 -26.95 22.36 -26.22
CA VAL A 165 -28.11 21.61 -26.77
C VAL A 165 -28.14 20.19 -26.17
N PRO A 166 -29.03 19.86 -25.22
CA PRO A 166 -29.93 20.78 -24.51
C PRO A 166 -29.15 21.71 -23.57
N ALA A 167 -29.69 22.91 -23.35
CA ALA A 167 -29.03 23.96 -22.58
C ALA A 167 -28.80 23.55 -21.11
N ARG A 168 -27.63 23.89 -20.58
CA ARG A 168 -27.23 23.64 -19.19
C ARG A 168 -26.70 24.90 -18.54
N ILE A 169 -26.90 25.01 -17.23
CA ILE A 169 -26.39 26.11 -16.41
C ILE A 169 -24.88 25.91 -16.20
N THR A 170 -24.08 26.91 -16.58
CA THR A 170 -22.62 26.93 -16.34
C THR A 170 -22.30 27.60 -15.01
N LYS A 171 -21.33 27.07 -14.25
CA LYS A 171 -21.04 27.47 -12.86
C LYS A 171 -20.55 28.93 -12.72
N LYS A 172 -20.91 29.53 -11.58
CA LYS A 172 -20.57 30.90 -11.11
C LYS A 172 -19.05 31.14 -11.05
N LYS A 173 -18.56 32.11 -11.83
CA LYS A 173 -17.37 32.89 -11.47
C LYS A 173 -17.58 34.34 -11.93
N ILE A 174 -18.22 35.13 -11.07
CA ILE A 174 -18.35 36.58 -11.28
C ILE A 174 -17.01 37.18 -10.87
N ILE A 175 -16.27 37.72 -11.83
CA ILE A 175 -15.10 38.56 -11.53
C ILE A 175 -15.63 39.98 -11.37
N ARG A 176 -15.57 40.53 -10.16
CA ARG A 176 -15.83 41.95 -9.91
C ARG A 176 -14.52 42.70 -10.07
N MET A 177 -14.47 43.63 -11.03
CA MET A 177 -13.39 44.61 -11.13
C MET A 177 -13.95 46.00 -10.88
N THR A 178 -13.28 46.77 -10.03
CA THR A 178 -13.56 48.19 -9.82
C THR A 178 -12.84 49.00 -10.88
N THR A 179 -13.57 49.81 -11.65
CA THR A 179 -13.01 50.83 -12.54
C THR A 179 -13.48 52.21 -12.10
N GLU A 180 -12.85 53.29 -12.59
CA GLU A 180 -13.13 54.67 -12.15
C GLU A 180 -14.57 55.14 -12.39
N GLU A 181 -15.35 54.43 -13.21
CA GLU A 181 -16.77 54.72 -13.49
C GLU A 181 -17.76 53.81 -12.74
N GLY A 182 -17.27 52.91 -11.87
CA GLY A 182 -18.09 52.01 -11.05
C GLY A 182 -17.75 50.52 -11.21
N LEU A 183 -18.57 49.67 -10.58
CA LEU A 183 -18.50 48.21 -10.66
C LEU A 183 -18.91 47.75 -12.07
N VAL A 184 -17.96 47.23 -12.84
CA VAL A 184 -18.25 46.62 -14.15
C VAL A 184 -18.11 45.11 -14.04
N GLU A 185 -19.19 44.38 -14.35
CA GLU A 185 -19.18 42.93 -14.49
C GLU A 185 -18.72 42.57 -15.91
N VAL A 186 -17.51 42.01 -16.06
CA VAL A 186 -16.98 41.56 -17.36
C VAL A 186 -16.59 40.09 -17.29
N MET A 187 -17.01 39.31 -18.29
CA MET A 187 -16.73 37.87 -18.40
C MET A 187 -15.81 37.62 -19.61
N ASN A 188 -14.62 37.05 -19.37
CA ASN A 188 -13.59 36.88 -20.41
C ASN A 188 -13.64 35.55 -21.18
N HIS A 189 -14.52 34.61 -20.84
CA HIS A 189 -14.64 33.36 -21.61
C HIS A 189 -15.96 32.64 -21.30
N PHE A 190 -16.65 32.13 -22.33
CA PHE A 190 -17.74 31.16 -22.15
C PHE A 190 -17.11 29.78 -21.93
N PRO A 191 -17.29 29.14 -20.76
CA PRO A 191 -16.75 27.81 -20.53
C PRO A 191 -17.44 26.78 -21.45
N ASP A 192 -16.66 25.97 -22.16
CA ASP A 192 -17.15 24.85 -22.98
C ASP A 192 -17.37 23.60 -22.09
N PRO A 193 -18.64 23.19 -21.85
CA PRO A 193 -18.94 22.01 -21.05
C PRO A 193 -18.47 20.70 -21.70
N LEU A 194 -18.17 20.70 -22.99
CA LEU A 194 -17.63 19.55 -23.71
C LEU A 194 -16.15 19.37 -23.39
N SER A 195 -15.36 20.45 -23.48
CA SER A 195 -13.93 20.46 -23.14
C SER A 195 -13.69 20.01 -21.69
N GLU A 196 -14.44 20.52 -20.71
CA GLU A 196 -14.31 20.07 -19.30
C GLU A 196 -14.63 18.57 -19.12
N ARG A 197 -15.52 18.00 -19.95
CA ARG A 197 -15.84 16.57 -19.92
C ARG A 197 -14.77 15.73 -20.59
N ILE A 198 -14.19 16.21 -21.69
CA ILE A 198 -13.09 15.54 -22.38
C ILE A 198 -11.88 15.48 -21.44
N GLU A 199 -11.50 16.59 -20.80
CA GLU A 199 -10.40 16.61 -19.83
C GLU A 199 -10.63 15.64 -18.65
N ASN A 200 -11.86 15.58 -18.13
CA ASN A 200 -12.20 14.61 -17.07
C ASN A 200 -12.18 13.15 -17.56
N LEU A 201 -12.62 12.90 -18.80
CA LEU A 201 -12.57 11.57 -19.40
C LEU A 201 -11.14 11.14 -19.68
N GLU A 202 -10.29 12.04 -20.20
CA GLU A 202 -8.86 11.80 -20.41
C GLU A 202 -8.18 11.47 -19.08
N SER A 203 -8.43 12.25 -18.02
CA SER A 203 -7.92 11.97 -16.67
C SER A 203 -8.36 10.60 -16.14
N ASN A 204 -9.63 10.25 -16.28
CA ASN A 204 -10.16 8.95 -15.85
C ASN A 204 -9.61 7.78 -16.69
N ILE A 205 -9.43 7.97 -18.00
CA ILE A 205 -8.80 6.99 -18.88
C ILE A 205 -7.34 6.78 -18.49
N GLU A 206 -6.61 7.84 -18.17
CA GLU A 206 -5.22 7.77 -17.71
C GLU A 206 -5.09 7.05 -16.36
N GLU A 207 -6.06 7.26 -15.46
CA GLU A 207 -6.15 6.55 -14.17
C GLU A 207 -6.49 5.07 -14.36
N LEU A 208 -7.46 4.75 -15.23
CA LEU A 208 -7.85 3.38 -15.55
C LEU A 208 -6.72 2.62 -16.26
N LYS A 209 -6.00 3.26 -17.19
CA LYS A 209 -4.80 2.69 -17.83
C LYS A 209 -3.73 2.38 -16.79
N ARG A 210 -3.42 3.30 -15.87
CA ARG A 210 -2.48 3.04 -14.77
C ARG A 210 -2.92 1.88 -13.87
N LYS A 211 -4.23 1.74 -13.60
CA LYS A 211 -4.78 0.60 -12.83
C LYS A 211 -4.70 -0.71 -13.62
N ILE A 212 -5.01 -0.71 -14.91
CA ILE A 212 -4.91 -1.89 -15.78
C ILE A 212 -3.44 -2.30 -15.93
N GLU A 213 -2.53 -1.39 -16.23
CA GLU A 213 -1.08 -1.65 -16.29
C GLU A 213 -0.55 -2.17 -14.94
N SER A 214 -1.04 -1.64 -13.82
CA SER A 214 -0.73 -2.16 -12.48
C SER A 214 -1.22 -3.60 -12.31
N ILE A 215 -2.46 -3.91 -12.69
CA ILE A 215 -3.04 -5.26 -12.58
C ILE A 215 -2.36 -6.24 -13.55
N GLU A 216 -2.06 -5.83 -14.79
CA GLU A 216 -1.34 -6.61 -15.79
C GLU A 216 0.12 -6.83 -15.35
N LYS A 217 0.80 -5.83 -14.77
CA LYS A 217 2.08 -6.03 -14.07
C LYS A 217 1.95 -6.95 -12.86
N HIS A 218 0.85 -6.94 -12.13
CA HIS A 218 0.64 -7.87 -11.01
C HIS A 218 0.36 -9.31 -11.50
N LYS A 219 -0.20 -9.48 -12.70
CA LYS A 219 -0.46 -10.79 -13.33
C LYS A 219 0.71 -11.35 -14.14
N GLU A 220 1.47 -10.51 -14.82
CA GLU A 220 2.54 -10.91 -15.75
C GLU A 220 3.94 -10.35 -15.36
N GLY A 221 4.01 -9.35 -14.48
CA GLY A 221 5.22 -8.57 -14.18
C GLY A 221 5.77 -8.69 -12.75
N GLY A 222 5.22 -9.54 -11.88
CA GLY A 222 5.99 -10.01 -10.74
C GLY A 222 7.08 -10.92 -11.28
N LYS A 223 8.35 -10.54 -11.18
CA LYS A 223 9.48 -11.42 -11.51
C LYS A 223 9.17 -12.81 -10.96
N ARG A 224 9.10 -13.83 -11.85
CA ARG A 224 8.78 -15.20 -11.45
C ARG A 224 9.67 -15.57 -10.28
N MET A 225 9.07 -15.96 -9.16
CA MET A 225 9.83 -16.26 -7.95
C MET A 225 10.77 -17.42 -8.24
N ARG A 226 12.04 -17.26 -7.88
CA ARG A 226 13.05 -18.30 -8.04
C ARG A 226 13.61 -18.65 -6.68
N ILE A 227 13.77 -19.92 -6.40
CA ILE A 227 14.32 -20.43 -5.14
C ILE A 227 15.52 -21.30 -5.48
N TYR A 228 16.59 -21.19 -4.69
CA TYR A 228 17.69 -22.13 -4.82
C TYR A 228 17.31 -23.48 -4.24
N ASN A 229 17.34 -24.50 -5.09
CA ASN A 229 17.04 -25.86 -4.69
C ASN A 229 18.35 -26.60 -4.41
N THR A 230 18.58 -27.03 -3.17
CA THR A 230 19.81 -27.76 -2.80
C THR A 230 19.99 -29.02 -3.65
N LEU A 231 18.90 -29.70 -4.00
CA LEU A 231 18.93 -30.90 -4.83
C LEU A 231 19.58 -30.63 -6.20
N THR A 232 19.13 -29.58 -6.90
CA THR A 232 19.63 -29.27 -8.24
C THR A 232 20.80 -28.28 -8.26
N GLY A 233 21.06 -27.62 -7.12
CA GLY A 233 22.19 -26.72 -6.88
C GLY A 233 22.15 -25.45 -7.73
N ARG A 234 20.95 -25.02 -8.10
CA ARG A 234 20.69 -23.80 -8.88
C ARG A 234 19.38 -23.17 -8.44
N LYS A 235 19.19 -21.90 -8.82
CA LYS A 235 17.90 -21.21 -8.66
C LYS A 235 16.91 -21.73 -9.71
N GLU A 236 15.74 -22.15 -9.28
CA GLU A 236 14.67 -22.69 -10.12
C GLU A 236 13.41 -21.85 -9.95
N GLU A 237 12.58 -21.79 -10.98
CA GLU A 237 11.25 -21.18 -10.85
C GLU A 237 10.44 -21.94 -9.79
N PHE A 238 9.84 -21.20 -8.86
CA PHE A 238 8.96 -21.76 -7.84
C PHE A 238 7.58 -21.99 -8.41
N VAL A 239 7.21 -23.27 -8.51
CA VAL A 239 5.91 -23.73 -8.96
C VAL A 239 5.37 -24.69 -7.89
N PRO A 240 4.33 -24.30 -7.14
CA PRO A 240 3.76 -25.17 -6.12
C PRO A 240 3.12 -26.41 -6.76
N HIS A 241 3.09 -27.50 -5.99
CA HIS A 241 2.47 -28.77 -6.31
C HIS A 241 0.97 -28.59 -6.57
N THR A 242 0.30 -27.76 -5.76
CA THR A 242 -1.08 -27.34 -5.96
C THR A 242 -1.12 -25.82 -6.16
N ALA A 243 -1.72 -25.37 -7.26
CA ALA A 243 -1.79 -23.93 -7.57
C ALA A 243 -2.38 -23.13 -6.38
N GLY A 244 -1.66 -22.11 -5.94
CA GLY A 244 -2.05 -21.23 -4.83
C GLY A 244 -1.84 -21.79 -3.41
N LYS A 245 -1.42 -23.05 -3.25
CA LYS A 245 -1.14 -23.67 -1.93
C LYS A 245 0.32 -24.09 -1.83
N VAL A 246 0.92 -23.96 -0.64
CA VAL A 246 2.30 -24.39 -0.39
C VAL A 246 2.37 -25.26 0.86
N GLY A 247 2.78 -26.52 0.72
CA GLY A 247 3.15 -27.40 1.82
C GLY A 247 4.62 -27.26 2.18
N MET A 248 4.92 -26.78 3.39
CA MET A 248 6.29 -26.54 3.86
C MET A 248 6.55 -27.33 5.13
N TYR A 249 7.55 -28.22 5.12
CA TYR A 249 8.06 -28.90 6.30
C TYR A 249 9.45 -28.37 6.64
N VAL A 250 9.73 -28.07 7.91
CA VAL A 250 11.07 -27.67 8.36
C VAL A 250 11.43 -28.48 9.59
N CYS A 251 12.59 -29.13 9.57
CA CYS A 251 13.08 -29.87 10.73
C CYS A 251 13.27 -28.92 11.92
N GLY A 252 12.63 -29.24 13.04
CA GLY A 252 12.72 -28.45 14.26
C GLY A 252 13.92 -28.82 15.11
N ILE A 253 13.78 -28.59 16.42
CA ILE A 253 14.86 -28.82 17.39
C ILE A 253 14.79 -30.22 18.00
N THR A 254 15.95 -30.73 18.41
CA THR A 254 16.02 -31.75 19.45
C THR A 254 15.95 -31.07 20.81
N ALA A 255 14.88 -31.32 21.57
CA ALA A 255 14.59 -30.59 22.81
C ALA A 255 15.40 -31.16 24.01
N TYR A 256 16.72 -31.02 23.98
CA TYR A 256 17.62 -31.53 25.04
C TYR A 256 18.44 -30.45 25.76
N ASP A 257 18.39 -29.20 25.27
CA ASP A 257 19.18 -28.11 25.81
C ASP A 257 18.68 -26.73 25.34
N VAL A 258 19.25 -25.68 25.93
CA VAL A 258 18.98 -24.27 25.62
C VAL A 258 19.29 -23.94 24.16
N CYS A 259 18.50 -23.03 23.59
CA CYS A 259 18.66 -22.58 22.22
C CYS A 259 19.76 -21.52 22.05
N HIS A 260 20.31 -21.50 20.84
CA HIS A 260 21.36 -20.57 20.44
C HIS A 260 21.05 -19.92 19.10
N LEU A 261 21.93 -19.03 18.70
CA LEU A 261 21.76 -18.21 17.51
C LEU A 261 21.61 -19.02 16.21
N GLY A 262 22.16 -20.23 16.15
CA GLY A 262 21.95 -21.16 15.04
C GLY A 262 20.49 -21.63 14.92
N HIS A 263 19.85 -21.99 16.03
CA HIS A 263 18.43 -22.35 16.07
C HIS A 263 17.55 -21.14 15.71
N ALA A 264 17.85 -19.97 16.29
CA ALA A 264 17.14 -18.73 15.97
C ALA A 264 17.25 -18.38 14.48
N ARG A 265 18.43 -18.54 13.88
CA ARG A 265 18.63 -18.29 12.46
C ARG A 265 17.71 -19.15 11.59
N SER A 266 17.70 -20.47 11.83
CA SER A 266 16.81 -21.38 11.09
C SER A 266 15.35 -20.94 11.26
N ALA A 267 14.90 -20.76 12.51
CA ALA A 267 13.53 -20.40 12.82
C ALA A 267 13.08 -19.07 12.17
N ILE A 268 13.94 -18.04 12.21
CA ILE A 268 13.66 -16.71 11.61
C ILE A 268 13.62 -16.80 10.09
N VAL A 269 14.53 -17.54 9.45
CA VAL A 269 14.56 -17.69 8.00
C VAL A 269 13.26 -18.31 7.49
N PHE A 270 12.81 -19.41 8.11
CA PHE A 270 11.59 -20.08 7.67
C PHE A 270 10.30 -19.34 8.08
N ASP A 271 10.33 -18.54 9.15
CA ASP A 271 9.27 -17.58 9.48
C ASP A 271 9.15 -16.49 8.38
N VAL A 272 10.26 -15.92 7.93
CA VAL A 272 10.25 -14.94 6.82
C VAL A 272 9.78 -15.58 5.51
N ILE A 273 10.20 -16.81 5.22
CA ILE A 273 9.71 -17.54 4.02
C ILE A 273 8.19 -17.72 4.09
N LYS A 274 7.65 -18.21 5.22
CA LYS A 274 6.19 -18.33 5.42
C LYS A 274 5.50 -16.97 5.22
N ARG A 275 5.97 -15.92 5.89
CA ARG A 275 5.39 -14.57 5.83
C ARG A 275 5.40 -14.02 4.40
N TYR A 276 6.50 -14.17 3.68
CA TYR A 276 6.60 -13.69 2.30
C TYR A 276 5.71 -14.48 1.35
N LEU A 277 5.64 -15.81 1.48
CA LEU A 277 4.72 -16.63 0.67
C LEU A 277 3.26 -16.25 0.93
N SER A 278 2.86 -16.05 2.19
CA SER A 278 1.54 -15.54 2.54
C SER A 278 1.28 -14.14 2.00
N TYR A 279 2.29 -13.25 2.07
CA TYR A 279 2.23 -11.90 1.48
C TYR A 279 2.02 -11.93 -0.04
N ARG A 280 2.57 -12.93 -0.72
CA ARG A 280 2.38 -13.18 -2.16
C ARG A 280 1.03 -13.86 -2.50
N GLY A 281 0.19 -14.13 -1.50
CA GLY A 281 -1.15 -14.70 -1.66
C GLY A 281 -1.22 -16.23 -1.65
N PHE A 282 -0.15 -16.92 -1.28
CA PHE A 282 -0.19 -18.38 -1.12
C PHE A 282 -0.84 -18.78 0.21
N GLU A 283 -1.66 -19.84 0.17
CA GLU A 283 -2.11 -20.56 1.36
C GLU A 283 -0.99 -21.51 1.80
N VAL A 284 -0.23 -21.10 2.82
CA VAL A 284 0.92 -21.87 3.31
C VAL A 284 0.48 -22.77 4.46
N ARG A 285 0.75 -24.07 4.35
CA ARG A 285 0.65 -25.05 5.44
C ARG A 285 2.06 -25.38 5.92
N TYR A 286 2.48 -24.72 6.98
CA TYR A 286 3.80 -24.86 7.59
C TYR A 286 3.77 -25.88 8.74
N VAL A 287 4.60 -26.92 8.63
CA VAL A 287 4.78 -27.97 9.63
C VAL A 287 6.23 -27.92 10.14
N ARG A 288 6.41 -27.95 11.47
CA ARG A 288 7.72 -28.02 12.10
C ARG A 288 7.69 -28.99 13.27
N ASN A 289 8.41 -30.10 13.19
CA ASN A 289 8.38 -31.08 14.27
C ASN A 289 9.12 -30.61 15.52
N ILE A 290 8.84 -31.28 16.63
CA ILE A 290 9.67 -31.25 17.83
C ILE A 290 10.16 -32.67 18.06
N THR A 291 11.48 -32.86 18.01
CA THR A 291 12.10 -34.15 18.37
C THR A 291 12.16 -34.23 19.89
N ASP A 292 11.19 -34.93 20.47
CA ASP A 292 11.00 -35.12 21.91
C ASP A 292 11.49 -36.50 22.40
N ILE A 293 12.09 -37.29 21.51
CA ILE A 293 12.78 -38.53 21.82
C ILE A 293 14.07 -38.65 20.98
N ASP A 294 15.23 -38.69 21.63
CA ASP A 294 16.53 -38.91 20.99
C ASP A 294 17.58 -39.36 22.03
N ASP A 295 18.70 -39.94 21.57
CA ASP A 295 19.85 -40.33 22.41
C ASP A 295 20.33 -39.15 23.27
N LYS A 296 20.33 -37.92 22.74
CA LYS A 296 20.75 -36.71 23.48
C LYS A 296 19.80 -36.38 24.64
N ILE A 297 18.49 -36.52 24.43
CA ILE A 297 17.46 -36.27 25.46
C ILE A 297 17.58 -37.32 26.55
N ILE A 298 17.70 -38.59 26.18
CA ILE A 298 17.86 -39.71 27.11
C ILE A 298 19.13 -39.52 27.97
N ASN A 299 20.26 -39.18 27.34
CA ASN A 299 21.52 -38.98 28.05
C ASN A 299 21.46 -37.77 29.01
N ARG A 300 20.80 -36.67 28.60
CA ARG A 300 20.56 -35.52 29.47
C ARG A 300 19.68 -35.90 30.67
N ALA A 301 18.59 -36.61 30.41
CA ALA A 301 17.66 -37.08 31.45
C ALA A 301 18.35 -37.98 32.48
N LYS A 302 19.20 -38.91 32.02
CA LYS A 302 20.05 -39.76 32.88
C LYS A 302 21.02 -38.93 33.74
N THR A 303 21.61 -37.88 33.16
CA THR A 303 22.55 -37.00 33.87
C THR A 303 21.84 -36.18 34.96
N GLU A 304 20.61 -35.73 34.71
CA GLU A 304 19.81 -34.92 35.65
C GLU A 304 18.96 -35.76 36.62
N GLY A 305 18.86 -37.07 36.40
CA GLY A 305 18.04 -37.96 37.24
C GLY A 305 16.52 -37.75 37.06
N VAL A 306 16.09 -37.31 35.87
CA VAL A 306 14.68 -37.05 35.53
C VAL A 306 14.22 -37.89 34.32
N TYR A 307 12.94 -37.84 33.98
CA TYR A 307 12.41 -38.53 32.80
C TYR A 307 12.72 -37.75 31.51
N ALA A 308 12.91 -38.48 30.39
CA ALA A 308 13.17 -37.89 29.08
C ALA A 308 12.07 -36.92 28.61
N GLU A 309 10.81 -37.24 28.92
CA GLU A 309 9.66 -36.37 28.64
C GLU A 309 9.77 -35.02 29.36
N GLU A 310 10.29 -35.00 30.59
CA GLU A 310 10.46 -33.75 31.36
C GLU A 310 11.52 -32.85 30.72
N ILE A 311 12.64 -33.43 30.27
CA ILE A 311 13.69 -32.72 29.51
C ILE A 311 13.11 -32.15 28.22
N ALA A 312 12.42 -32.99 27.43
CA ALA A 312 11.84 -32.57 26.16
C ALA A 312 10.82 -31.44 26.35
N LYS A 313 9.93 -31.56 27.33
CA LYS A 313 8.94 -30.53 27.64
C LYS A 313 9.60 -29.21 28.06
N ARG A 314 10.55 -29.25 28.99
CA ARG A 314 11.26 -28.06 29.50
C ARG A 314 11.92 -27.29 28.37
N TYR A 315 12.72 -27.96 27.54
CA TYR A 315 13.45 -27.28 26.46
C TYR A 315 12.56 -26.89 25.27
N THR A 316 11.41 -27.55 25.09
CA THR A 316 10.39 -27.10 24.15
C THR A 316 9.76 -25.77 24.59
N GLU A 317 9.42 -25.64 25.88
CA GLU A 317 8.88 -24.39 26.45
C GLU A 317 9.91 -23.26 26.42
N GLU A 318 11.19 -23.55 26.69
CA GLU A 318 12.28 -22.59 26.56
C GLU A 318 12.48 -22.15 25.10
N PHE A 319 12.44 -23.09 24.15
CA PHE A 319 12.48 -22.75 22.72
C PHE A 319 11.36 -21.80 22.33
N TYR A 320 10.12 -22.08 22.74
CA TYR A 320 9.01 -21.16 22.48
C TYR A 320 9.24 -19.78 23.10
N THR A 321 9.70 -19.73 24.34
CA THR A 321 10.01 -18.47 25.03
C THR A 321 11.04 -17.64 24.28
N ASP A 322 12.11 -18.25 23.80
CA ASP A 322 13.18 -17.57 23.06
C ASP A 322 12.72 -17.13 21.67
N MET A 323 12.01 -18.01 20.95
CA MET A 323 11.49 -17.72 19.61
C MET A 323 10.40 -16.65 19.61
N ASP A 324 9.56 -16.60 20.65
CA ASP A 324 8.55 -15.56 20.83
C ASP A 324 9.16 -14.17 20.98
N LYS A 325 10.23 -14.06 21.79
CA LYS A 325 10.95 -12.79 21.95
C LYS A 325 11.51 -12.30 20.61
N LEU A 326 12.01 -13.22 19.78
CA LEU A 326 12.51 -12.95 18.43
C LEU A 326 11.42 -12.77 17.37
N GLY A 327 10.15 -12.79 17.76
CA GLY A 327 9.00 -12.58 16.86
C GLY A 327 8.79 -13.70 15.85
N VAL A 328 9.25 -14.92 16.13
CA VAL A 328 9.02 -16.08 15.27
C VAL A 328 7.59 -16.59 15.49
N GLY A 329 6.79 -16.64 14.42
CA GLY A 329 5.45 -17.22 14.49
C GLY A 329 5.47 -18.73 14.74
N ARG A 330 4.36 -19.27 15.26
CA ARG A 330 4.17 -20.73 15.35
C ARG A 330 4.01 -21.34 13.96
N ALA A 331 4.46 -22.59 13.80
CA ALA A 331 4.05 -23.38 12.65
C ALA A 331 2.54 -23.69 12.74
N ASP A 332 1.91 -24.02 11.63
CA ASP A 332 0.49 -24.37 11.63
C ASP A 332 0.26 -25.72 12.31
N ILE A 333 1.29 -26.59 12.28
CA ILE A 333 1.31 -27.88 12.98
C ILE A 333 2.72 -28.12 13.54
N GLU A 334 2.80 -28.47 14.81
CA GLU A 334 4.05 -28.80 15.50
C GLU A 334 4.02 -30.22 16.06
N PRO A 335 4.19 -31.26 15.21
CA PRO A 335 4.06 -32.64 15.64
C PRO A 335 5.26 -33.10 16.46
N LYS A 336 5.00 -33.93 17.46
CA LYS A 336 6.04 -34.59 18.27
C LYS A 336 6.33 -35.99 17.73
N ALA A 337 7.58 -36.41 17.82
CA ALA A 337 7.99 -37.75 17.38
C ALA A 337 7.27 -38.84 18.20
N THR A 338 7.12 -38.67 19.52
CA THR A 338 6.42 -39.66 20.37
C THR A 338 4.93 -39.84 20.05
N GLU A 339 4.30 -38.86 19.40
CA GLU A 339 2.88 -38.89 19.02
C GLU A 339 2.64 -39.58 17.65
N HIS A 340 3.70 -39.94 16.92
CA HIS A 340 3.63 -40.44 15.53
C HIS A 340 4.33 -41.80 15.33
N ILE A 341 4.47 -42.57 16.43
CA ILE A 341 5.05 -43.92 16.40
C ILE A 341 4.31 -44.87 15.44
N PRO A 342 2.95 -44.88 15.36
CA PRO A 342 2.23 -45.75 14.43
C PRO A 342 2.63 -45.51 12.97
N GLU A 343 2.70 -44.25 12.54
CA GLU A 343 3.11 -43.86 11.18
C GLU A 343 4.56 -44.29 10.88
N MET A 344 5.47 -44.14 11.85
CA MET A 344 6.86 -44.61 11.70
C MET A 344 6.92 -46.13 11.52
N ILE A 345 6.18 -46.89 12.34
CA ILE A 345 6.12 -48.35 12.23
C ILE A 345 5.56 -48.77 10.86
N GLU A 346 4.53 -48.09 10.36
CA GLU A 346 3.95 -48.36 9.03
C GLU A 346 4.99 -48.22 7.91
N ILE A 347 5.74 -47.11 7.91
CA ILE A 347 6.78 -46.87 6.90
C ILE A 347 7.88 -47.93 6.99
N ILE A 348 8.35 -48.24 8.20
CA ILE A 348 9.41 -49.22 8.40
C ILE A 348 8.97 -50.61 7.93
N ARG A 349 7.72 -51.02 8.23
CA ARG A 349 7.16 -52.27 7.70
C ARG A 349 7.18 -52.30 6.18
N GLY A 350 6.69 -51.24 5.52
CA GLY A 350 6.70 -51.16 4.07
C GLY A 350 8.10 -51.18 3.47
N LEU A 351 9.08 -50.55 4.13
CA LEU A 351 10.49 -50.60 3.70
C LEU A 351 11.08 -52.01 3.82
N ILE A 352 10.75 -52.77 4.85
CA ILE A 352 11.16 -54.19 5.00
C ILE A 352 10.51 -55.03 3.90
N GLU A 353 9.21 -54.90 3.68
CA GLU A 353 8.46 -55.64 2.65
C GLU A 353 9.04 -55.39 1.24
N LYS A 354 9.52 -54.17 0.98
CA LYS A 354 10.15 -53.77 -0.29
C LYS A 354 11.65 -54.12 -0.37
N GLY A 355 12.25 -54.65 0.68
CA GLY A 355 13.67 -55.02 0.74
C GLY A 355 14.65 -53.85 0.90
N TYR A 356 14.17 -52.67 1.31
CA TYR A 356 15.00 -51.50 1.63
C TYR A 356 15.39 -51.42 3.11
N ALA A 357 14.82 -52.25 3.96
CA ALA A 357 15.20 -52.35 5.36
C ALA A 357 15.35 -53.81 5.79
N TYR A 358 16.04 -54.03 6.91
CA TYR A 358 16.24 -55.35 7.49
C TYR A 358 16.34 -55.28 9.00
N ASN A 359 15.94 -56.38 9.66
CA ASN A 359 15.95 -56.52 11.12
C ASN A 359 17.13 -57.39 11.57
N VAL A 360 17.84 -56.94 12.60
CA VAL A 360 18.87 -57.70 13.31
C VAL A 360 18.70 -57.44 14.81
N ASP A 361 18.39 -58.49 15.58
CA ASP A 361 18.23 -58.45 17.04
C ASP A 361 17.31 -57.31 17.53
N GLY A 362 16.18 -57.12 16.84
CA GLY A 362 15.20 -56.08 17.16
C GLY A 362 15.56 -54.67 16.68
N ASN A 363 16.78 -54.45 16.16
CA ASN A 363 17.14 -53.21 15.49
C ASN A 363 16.76 -53.31 14.01
N VAL A 364 16.19 -52.24 13.46
CA VAL A 364 15.87 -52.15 12.03
C VAL A 364 16.74 -51.10 11.39
N TYR A 365 17.47 -51.48 10.35
CA TYR A 365 18.35 -50.59 9.59
C TYR A 365 17.82 -50.40 8.17
N PHE A 366 18.06 -49.21 7.61
CA PHE A 366 17.86 -48.94 6.19
C PHE A 366 19.08 -49.41 5.40
N ARG A 367 18.84 -50.17 4.33
CA ARG A 367 19.86 -50.70 3.42
C ARG A 367 20.19 -49.68 2.35
N VAL A 368 21.21 -48.86 2.60
CA VAL A 368 21.62 -47.76 1.70
C VAL A 368 22.03 -48.29 0.32
N SER A 369 22.70 -49.43 0.27
CA SER A 369 23.16 -50.07 -0.98
C SER A 369 22.03 -50.41 -1.96
N ARG A 370 20.78 -50.49 -1.49
CA ARG A 370 19.60 -50.80 -2.31
C ARG A 370 19.00 -49.56 -2.98
N PHE A 371 19.30 -48.35 -2.49
CA PHE A 371 18.76 -47.09 -3.01
C PHE A 371 19.81 -46.41 -3.89
N SER A 372 19.68 -46.55 -5.21
CA SER A 372 20.66 -46.07 -6.20
C SER A 372 20.90 -44.56 -6.18
N ASP A 373 19.89 -43.81 -5.72
CA ASP A 373 19.87 -42.35 -5.69
C ASP A 373 20.49 -41.77 -4.40
N TYR A 374 21.01 -42.61 -3.49
CA TYR A 374 21.55 -42.15 -2.21
C TYR A 374 22.75 -41.22 -2.41
N GLY A 375 22.69 -40.03 -1.80
CA GLY A 375 23.72 -39.00 -1.96
C GLY A 375 23.35 -37.90 -2.95
N LYS A 376 22.19 -37.98 -3.62
CA LYS A 376 21.78 -36.98 -4.62
C LYS A 376 21.58 -35.57 -4.06
N LEU A 377 21.17 -35.43 -2.79
CA LEU A 377 20.98 -34.11 -2.17
C LEU A 377 22.33 -33.49 -1.78
N SER A 378 23.18 -34.27 -1.12
CA SER A 378 24.50 -33.86 -0.63
C SER A 378 25.56 -33.80 -1.73
N ARG A 379 25.31 -34.43 -2.88
CA ARG A 379 26.22 -34.58 -4.03
C ARG A 379 27.52 -35.30 -3.67
N ARG A 380 27.44 -36.18 -2.67
CA ARG A 380 28.56 -37.02 -2.26
C ARG A 380 28.44 -38.37 -2.93
N SER A 381 29.55 -38.90 -3.41
CA SER A 381 29.63 -40.30 -3.85
C SER A 381 29.65 -41.24 -2.65
N MET A 382 29.24 -42.51 -2.83
CA MET A 382 29.33 -43.51 -1.75
C MET A 382 30.77 -43.68 -1.24
N ASP A 383 31.77 -43.61 -2.11
CA ASP A 383 33.18 -43.74 -1.74
C ASP A 383 33.64 -42.59 -0.83
N GLU A 384 33.25 -41.35 -1.11
CA GLU A 384 33.53 -40.19 -0.27
C GLU A 384 32.86 -40.31 1.11
N MET A 385 31.64 -40.84 1.16
CA MET A 385 30.93 -41.06 2.42
C MET A 385 31.58 -42.17 3.25
N MET A 386 32.02 -43.26 2.62
CA MET A 386 32.73 -44.35 3.30
C MET A 386 34.09 -43.91 3.83
N ALA A 387 34.84 -43.09 3.09
CA ALA A 387 36.12 -42.55 3.54
C ALA A 387 35.99 -41.60 4.75
N GLY A 388 34.84 -40.92 4.87
CA GLY A 388 34.49 -40.04 5.98
C GLY A 388 33.87 -40.74 7.19
N ALA A 389 33.40 -41.99 7.04
CA ALA A 389 32.88 -42.83 8.12
C ALA A 389 34.03 -43.34 9.02
N ARG A 390 34.76 -42.40 9.64
CA ARG A 390 35.70 -42.70 10.72
C ARG A 390 34.86 -42.85 11.99
N VAL A 391 34.95 -44.04 12.61
CA VAL A 391 34.54 -44.41 14.00
C VAL A 391 33.26 -45.27 14.12
N ASP A 392 33.44 -46.43 14.78
CA ASP A 392 32.49 -47.44 15.27
C ASP A 392 31.51 -48.04 14.25
N VAL A 393 32.04 -48.93 13.40
CA VAL A 393 31.22 -49.83 12.58
C VAL A 393 30.48 -50.77 13.52
N ASP A 394 29.18 -50.53 13.73
CA ASP A 394 28.29 -51.50 14.35
C ASP A 394 28.27 -52.77 13.47
N GLU A 395 28.87 -53.86 13.97
CA GLU A 395 29.05 -55.12 13.23
C GLU A 395 27.72 -55.73 12.75
N ARG A 396 26.58 -55.28 13.31
CA ARG A 396 25.23 -55.69 12.89
C ARG A 396 24.79 -55.08 11.56
N LYS A 397 25.49 -54.06 11.05
CA LYS A 397 25.15 -53.42 9.79
C LYS A 397 25.70 -54.20 8.60
N GLU A 398 24.87 -54.41 7.57
CA GLU A 398 25.33 -55.01 6.30
C GLU A 398 26.30 -54.07 5.58
N ASN A 399 26.07 -52.75 5.69
CA ASN A 399 26.94 -51.69 5.19
C ASN A 399 27.18 -50.62 6.27
N PRO A 400 28.41 -50.10 6.44
CA PRO A 400 28.69 -49.03 7.40
C PRO A 400 27.81 -47.77 7.26
N LEU A 401 27.33 -47.48 6.05
CA LEU A 401 26.44 -46.35 5.77
C LEU A 401 24.98 -46.60 6.17
N ASP A 402 24.60 -47.85 6.45
CA ASP A 402 23.25 -48.18 6.88
C ASP A 402 22.93 -47.47 8.20
N PHE A 403 21.72 -46.91 8.28
CA PHE A 403 21.29 -46.10 9.43
C PHE A 403 20.06 -46.70 10.08
N ALA A 404 19.93 -46.49 11.39
CA ALA A 404 18.85 -47.07 12.18
C ALA A 404 17.51 -46.39 11.84
N LEU A 405 16.51 -47.20 11.52
CA LEU A 405 15.10 -46.84 11.45
C LEU A 405 14.40 -47.10 12.79
N TRP A 406 14.77 -48.19 13.45
CA TRP A 406 14.28 -48.57 14.78
C TRP A 406 15.44 -49.09 15.62
N LYS A 407 15.57 -48.59 16.85
CA LYS A 407 16.59 -49.02 17.82
C LYS A 407 15.91 -49.88 18.88
N ALA A 408 16.41 -51.09 19.11
CA ALA A 408 15.91 -51.98 20.15
C ALA A 408 16.08 -51.36 21.55
N LEU A 409 15.21 -51.76 22.49
CA LEU A 409 15.24 -51.29 23.87
C LEU A 409 16.62 -51.50 24.51
N LYS A 410 17.13 -50.45 25.14
CA LYS A 410 18.24 -50.52 26.10
C LYS A 410 17.67 -50.29 27.50
N GLU A 411 18.32 -50.87 28.50
CA GLU A 411 17.87 -50.78 29.89
C GLU A 411 17.70 -49.32 30.35
N GLY A 412 16.52 -49.00 30.91
CA GLY A 412 16.18 -47.67 31.38
C GLY A 412 15.87 -46.62 30.31
N GLU A 413 15.73 -46.99 29.03
CA GLU A 413 15.28 -46.08 27.96
C GLU A 413 13.76 -46.19 27.73
N PRO A 414 13.08 -45.08 27.33
CA PRO A 414 11.70 -45.14 26.88
C PRO A 414 11.57 -46.00 25.62
N SER A 415 10.47 -46.75 25.51
CA SER A 415 10.22 -47.65 24.39
C SER A 415 8.73 -47.81 24.08
N TRP A 416 8.46 -48.28 22.86
CA TRP A 416 7.15 -48.56 22.31
C TRP A 416 7.12 -49.98 21.73
N GLU A 417 5.94 -50.58 21.70
CA GLU A 417 5.72 -51.86 21.04
C GLU A 417 5.84 -51.72 19.51
N SER A 418 6.51 -52.69 18.89
CA SER A 418 6.64 -52.77 17.43
C SER A 418 6.67 -54.24 16.98
N PRO A 419 6.48 -54.54 15.68
CA PRO A 419 6.64 -55.89 15.14
C PRO A 419 8.03 -56.52 15.35
N TRP A 420 9.00 -55.71 15.76
CA TRP A 420 10.40 -56.09 15.97
C TRP A 420 10.79 -56.17 17.44
N GLY A 421 9.82 -56.03 18.36
CA GLY A 421 10.04 -55.94 19.80
C GLY A 421 10.00 -54.51 20.33
N LEU A 422 10.23 -54.36 21.64
CA LEU A 422 10.28 -53.06 22.29
C LEU A 422 11.48 -52.25 21.79
N GLY A 423 11.25 -50.99 21.45
CA GLY A 423 12.31 -50.09 21.03
C GLY A 423 11.80 -48.68 20.76
N ARG A 424 12.53 -47.92 19.96
CA ARG A 424 12.23 -46.52 19.65
C ARG A 424 12.68 -46.16 18.25
N PRO A 425 12.11 -45.11 17.63
CA PRO A 425 12.50 -44.70 16.29
C PRO A 425 13.95 -44.19 16.24
N GLY A 426 14.57 -44.34 15.07
CA GLY A 426 15.78 -43.62 14.71
C GLY A 426 15.46 -42.17 14.32
N TRP A 427 16.42 -41.26 14.50
CA TRP A 427 16.20 -39.82 14.31
C TRP A 427 15.64 -39.44 12.92
N HIS A 428 15.99 -40.16 11.86
CA HIS A 428 15.56 -39.79 10.50
C HIS A 428 14.11 -40.16 10.18
N ILE A 429 13.61 -41.30 10.70
CA ILE A 429 12.29 -41.83 10.29
C ILE A 429 11.14 -40.96 10.76
N GLU A 430 11.35 -40.18 11.82
CA GLU A 430 10.33 -39.32 12.41
C GLU A 430 9.90 -38.23 11.42
N CYS A 431 10.85 -37.57 10.76
CA CYS A 431 10.58 -36.46 9.83
C CYS A 431 9.90 -36.97 8.56
N SER A 432 10.35 -38.11 8.02
CA SER A 432 9.68 -38.80 6.91
C SER A 432 8.21 -39.11 7.25
N ALA A 433 7.95 -39.68 8.42
CA ALA A 433 6.60 -40.06 8.84
C ALA A 433 5.69 -38.84 9.06
N MET A 434 6.14 -37.87 9.86
CA MET A 434 5.33 -36.70 10.23
C MET A 434 5.07 -35.81 9.03
N SER A 435 6.07 -35.55 8.18
CA SER A 435 5.88 -34.71 6.99
C SER A 435 4.85 -35.32 6.02
N MET A 436 4.95 -36.62 5.74
CA MET A 436 3.99 -37.31 4.87
C MET A 436 2.58 -37.35 5.46
N LYS A 437 2.44 -37.51 6.78
CA LYS A 437 1.15 -37.49 7.47
C LYS A 437 0.39 -36.19 7.24
N TYR A 438 1.08 -35.05 7.30
CA TYR A 438 0.44 -33.73 7.29
C TYR A 438 0.43 -33.02 5.94
N LEU A 439 1.35 -33.37 5.03
CA LEU A 439 1.53 -32.73 3.73
C LEU A 439 1.33 -33.69 2.54
N GLY A 440 1.23 -35.00 2.79
CA GLY A 440 1.13 -36.04 1.78
C GLY A 440 2.49 -36.58 1.34
N GLU A 441 2.46 -37.63 0.50
CA GLU A 441 3.65 -38.35 0.02
C GLU A 441 4.63 -37.48 -0.80
N SER A 442 4.15 -36.36 -1.34
CA SER A 442 4.95 -35.37 -2.08
C SER A 442 4.50 -33.96 -1.74
N PHE A 443 5.44 -33.07 -1.37
CA PHE A 443 5.14 -31.67 -1.03
C PHE A 443 6.17 -30.66 -1.58
N ASP A 444 5.95 -29.38 -1.29
CA ASP A 444 6.65 -28.28 -1.96
C ASP A 444 8.04 -28.01 -1.41
N ILE A 445 8.12 -27.63 -0.13
CA ILE A 445 9.35 -27.12 0.48
C ILE A 445 9.73 -27.98 1.67
N HIS A 446 10.98 -28.47 1.70
CA HIS A 446 11.60 -29.03 2.89
C HIS A 446 12.80 -28.18 3.30
N GLY A 447 12.78 -27.71 4.55
CA GLY A 447 13.75 -26.77 5.09
C GLY A 447 14.57 -27.29 6.27
N GLY A 448 15.78 -26.75 6.45
CA GLY A 448 16.57 -26.95 7.66
C GLY A 448 17.93 -26.23 7.64
N GLY A 449 18.75 -26.47 8.67
CA GLY A 449 20.14 -26.03 8.69
C GLY A 449 20.97 -26.75 7.63
N SER A 450 22.04 -26.12 7.12
CA SER A 450 22.94 -26.75 6.14
C SER A 450 23.66 -28.01 6.65
N ASP A 451 23.72 -28.22 7.96
CA ASP A 451 24.17 -29.47 8.57
C ASP A 451 23.17 -30.62 8.43
N LEU A 452 21.90 -30.33 8.19
CA LEU A 452 20.87 -31.35 7.98
C LEU A 452 20.88 -31.93 6.57
N ILE A 453 21.57 -31.29 5.60
CA ILE A 453 21.73 -31.82 4.23
C ILE A 453 22.21 -33.27 4.28
N PHE A 454 23.22 -33.55 5.12
CA PHE A 454 23.75 -34.89 5.32
C PHE A 454 24.17 -35.10 6.79
N PRO A 455 23.77 -36.22 7.42
CA PRO A 455 23.04 -37.35 6.81
C PRO A 455 21.51 -37.19 6.85
N HIS A 456 20.96 -36.20 7.57
CA HIS A 456 19.55 -36.21 7.98
C HIS A 456 18.56 -36.19 6.81
N HIS A 457 18.55 -35.13 6.00
CA HIS A 457 17.64 -34.98 4.87
C HIS A 457 17.91 -35.97 3.74
N GLU A 458 19.18 -36.38 3.54
CA GLU A 458 19.51 -37.46 2.59
C GLU A 458 18.83 -38.77 2.99
N ASN A 459 18.84 -39.10 4.29
CA ASN A 459 18.17 -40.28 4.83
C ASN A 459 16.65 -40.18 4.71
N GLU A 460 16.08 -39.00 4.88
CA GLU A 460 14.63 -38.79 4.72
C GLU A 460 14.16 -38.98 3.28
N ILE A 461 14.94 -38.50 2.29
CA ILE A 461 14.70 -38.80 0.88
C ILE A 461 14.73 -40.30 0.66
N ALA A 462 15.79 -40.98 1.12
CA ALA A 462 15.94 -42.42 0.91
C ALA A 462 14.78 -43.22 1.52
N GLN A 463 14.36 -42.88 2.75
CA GLN A 463 13.21 -43.50 3.42
C GLN A 463 11.91 -43.26 2.65
N SER A 464 11.60 -41.99 2.35
CA SER A 464 10.30 -41.59 1.81
C SER A 464 10.12 -42.04 0.37
N GLU A 465 11.15 -41.90 -0.47
CA GLU A 465 11.07 -42.30 -1.88
C GLU A 465 11.14 -43.82 -2.05
N ALA A 466 11.91 -44.55 -1.23
CA ALA A 466 11.89 -46.00 -1.23
C ALA A 466 10.53 -46.55 -0.74
N PHE A 467 9.91 -45.89 0.23
CA PHE A 467 8.60 -46.27 0.75
C PHE A 467 7.47 -45.93 -0.22
N THR A 468 7.48 -44.78 -0.90
CA THR A 468 6.34 -44.35 -1.75
C THR A 468 6.54 -44.66 -3.24
N GLY A 469 7.78 -44.75 -3.71
CA GLY A 469 8.12 -44.81 -5.14
C GLY A 469 7.88 -43.50 -5.89
N LYS A 470 7.67 -42.37 -5.18
CA LYS A 470 7.39 -41.05 -5.73
C LYS A 470 8.45 -40.05 -5.27
N PRO A 471 8.68 -38.93 -6.02
CA PRO A 471 9.53 -37.85 -5.53
C PRO A 471 9.00 -37.27 -4.22
N PHE A 472 9.86 -37.14 -3.22
CA PHE A 472 9.43 -36.73 -1.87
C PHE A 472 9.17 -35.22 -1.76
N VAL A 473 10.13 -34.40 -2.21
CA VAL A 473 10.11 -32.94 -2.03
C VAL A 473 10.54 -32.24 -3.32
N ARG A 474 9.84 -31.17 -3.71
CA ARG A 474 10.20 -30.38 -4.90
C ARG A 474 11.40 -29.44 -4.66
N TYR A 475 11.40 -28.70 -3.55
CA TYR A 475 12.40 -27.68 -3.23
C TYR A 475 13.04 -27.91 -1.86
N TRP A 476 14.34 -28.18 -1.84
CA TRP A 476 15.13 -28.31 -0.62
C TRP A 476 15.82 -26.99 -0.29
N ILE A 477 15.50 -26.39 0.84
CA ILE A 477 16.00 -25.06 1.25
C ILE A 477 16.85 -25.20 2.52
N HIS A 478 18.09 -24.70 2.50
CA HIS A 478 19.00 -24.81 3.63
C HIS A 478 19.66 -23.49 4.01
N ASN A 479 19.60 -23.11 5.29
CA ASN A 479 20.27 -21.91 5.79
C ASN A 479 21.75 -22.15 6.14
N GLY A 480 22.56 -21.11 5.96
CA GLY A 480 23.98 -21.10 6.30
C GLY A 480 24.23 -21.10 7.82
N PHE A 481 25.45 -21.43 8.21
CA PHE A 481 25.88 -21.48 9.61
C PHE A 481 26.11 -20.11 10.24
N ILE A 482 26.07 -20.07 11.57
CA ILE A 482 26.69 -18.99 12.35
C ILE A 482 28.13 -19.39 12.67
N THR A 483 29.07 -18.48 12.43
CA THR A 483 30.49 -18.64 12.73
C THR A 483 30.97 -17.62 13.77
N ILE A 484 31.98 -17.99 14.56
CA ILE A 484 32.70 -17.11 15.51
C ILE A 484 34.18 -17.34 15.28
N ASP A 485 34.93 -16.27 15.01
CA ASP A 485 36.32 -16.28 14.61
C ASP A 485 36.59 -17.20 13.41
N LYS A 486 35.64 -17.24 12.46
CA LYS A 486 35.62 -18.15 11.30
C LYS A 486 35.48 -19.65 11.63
N GLU A 487 35.31 -20.01 12.90
CA GLU A 487 34.97 -21.37 13.31
C GLU A 487 33.45 -21.52 13.47
N LYS A 488 32.94 -22.73 13.22
CA LYS A 488 31.52 -23.02 13.45
C LYS A 488 31.22 -22.91 14.94
N MET A 489 30.16 -22.20 15.31
CA MET A 489 29.67 -22.19 16.69
C MET A 489 29.30 -23.61 17.14
N SER A 490 29.93 -24.10 18.21
CA SER A 490 29.60 -25.41 18.77
C SER A 490 29.87 -25.46 20.27
N LYS A 491 29.05 -26.23 21.01
CA LYS A 491 29.23 -26.41 22.45
C LYS A 491 30.60 -27.00 22.81
N SER A 492 31.13 -27.89 21.97
CA SER A 492 32.43 -28.53 22.19
C SER A 492 33.62 -27.57 22.06
N LEU A 493 33.45 -26.45 21.34
CA LEU A 493 34.48 -25.41 21.21
C LEU A 493 34.35 -24.30 22.27
N GLY A 494 33.31 -24.32 23.11
CA GLY A 494 33.08 -23.33 24.15
C GLY A 494 32.75 -21.91 23.64
N ASN A 495 32.62 -21.73 22.32
CA ASN A 495 32.34 -20.45 21.64
C ASN A 495 30.83 -20.25 21.40
N PHE A 496 29.98 -20.63 22.34
CA PHE A 496 28.54 -20.69 22.16
C PHE A 496 27.82 -19.64 23.00
N PHE A 497 26.95 -18.84 22.39
CA PHE A 497 26.09 -17.88 23.08
C PHE A 497 24.63 -18.31 22.97
N THR A 498 23.96 -18.36 24.11
CA THR A 498 22.52 -18.62 24.18
C THR A 498 21.73 -17.41 23.69
N ILE A 499 20.48 -17.63 23.27
CA ILE A 499 19.59 -16.51 22.91
C ILE A 499 19.37 -15.60 24.13
N LYS A 500 19.20 -16.18 25.32
CA LYS A 500 19.00 -15.42 26.56
C LYS A 500 20.14 -14.43 26.84
N GLU A 501 21.40 -14.87 26.78
CA GLU A 501 22.58 -14.01 27.01
C GLU A 501 22.72 -12.88 25.98
N ILE A 502 22.28 -13.12 24.74
CA ILE A 502 22.28 -12.09 23.69
C ILE A 502 21.17 -11.06 23.97
N LEU A 503 19.97 -11.54 24.35
CA LEU A 503 18.80 -10.69 24.62
C LEU A 503 18.91 -9.87 25.91
N GLU A 504 19.84 -10.20 26.80
CA GLU A 504 20.22 -9.36 27.94
C GLU A 504 20.99 -8.11 27.51
N ARG A 505 21.65 -8.14 26.34
CA ARG A 505 22.51 -7.06 25.84
C ARG A 505 21.94 -6.33 24.63
N TYR A 506 21.08 -6.98 23.86
CA TYR A 506 20.53 -6.47 22.61
C TYR A 506 19.01 -6.65 22.54
N ASP A 507 18.30 -5.68 21.97
CA ASP A 507 16.86 -5.83 21.72
C ASP A 507 16.60 -6.98 20.72
N PRO A 508 15.54 -7.79 20.90
CA PRO A 508 15.25 -8.89 19.98
C PRO A 508 15.11 -8.49 18.51
N GLU A 509 14.66 -7.27 18.22
CA GLU A 509 14.56 -6.75 16.87
C GLU A 509 15.94 -6.56 16.23
N VAL A 510 16.95 -6.17 17.02
CA VAL A 510 18.36 -6.05 16.60
C VAL A 510 18.91 -7.41 16.18
N VAL A 511 18.68 -8.43 17.01
CA VAL A 511 19.13 -9.80 16.72
C VAL A 511 18.47 -10.33 15.46
N ARG A 512 17.16 -10.10 15.31
CA ARG A 512 16.42 -10.50 14.11
C ARG A 512 16.93 -9.79 12.86
N TYR A 513 17.10 -8.46 12.92
CA TYR A 513 17.66 -7.69 11.81
C TYR A 513 19.05 -8.18 11.42
N PHE A 514 19.93 -8.41 12.39
CA PHE A 514 21.26 -8.94 12.16
C PHE A 514 21.22 -10.26 11.38
N LEU A 515 20.36 -11.20 11.78
CA LEU A 515 20.21 -12.48 11.09
C LEU A 515 19.64 -12.36 9.67
N LEU A 516 18.87 -11.30 9.38
CA LEU A 516 18.30 -11.02 8.06
C LEU A 516 19.19 -10.14 7.17
N SER A 517 20.22 -9.51 7.76
CA SER A 517 21.15 -8.60 7.07
C SER A 517 22.06 -9.30 6.06
N ALA A 518 22.19 -10.63 6.17
CA ALA A 518 22.86 -11.46 5.19
C ALA A 518 21.87 -12.44 4.54
N HIS A 519 22.19 -12.85 3.31
CA HIS A 519 21.40 -13.86 2.61
C HIS A 519 21.33 -15.17 3.42
N TYR A 520 20.15 -15.79 3.50
CA TYR A 520 19.90 -16.93 4.40
C TYR A 520 20.86 -18.11 4.19
N ARG A 521 21.34 -18.33 2.97
CA ARG A 521 22.29 -19.40 2.59
C ARG A 521 23.75 -19.12 2.96
N SER A 522 24.11 -17.86 3.13
CA SER A 522 25.50 -17.46 3.37
C SER A 522 25.87 -17.70 4.84
N PRO A 523 27.09 -18.09 5.21
CA PRO A 523 27.50 -18.05 6.61
C PRO A 523 27.41 -16.61 7.16
N ILE A 524 27.09 -16.48 8.45
CA ILE A 524 27.08 -15.18 9.15
C ILE A 524 28.08 -15.26 10.29
N GLU A 525 29.00 -14.31 10.32
CA GLU A 525 29.93 -14.12 11.42
C GLU A 525 29.22 -13.42 12.58
N PHE A 526 29.31 -13.97 13.78
CA PHE A 526 28.80 -13.36 15.00
C PHE A 526 29.88 -12.51 15.65
N SER A 527 29.57 -11.23 15.89
CA SER A 527 30.38 -10.35 16.73
C SER A 527 29.51 -9.26 17.34
N ASP A 528 29.89 -8.79 18.53
CA ASP A 528 29.23 -7.66 19.19
C ASP A 528 29.28 -6.39 18.30
N ALA A 529 30.34 -6.22 17.49
CA ALA A 529 30.47 -5.12 16.53
C ALA A 529 29.34 -5.12 15.49
N LEU A 530 29.03 -6.29 14.89
CA LEU A 530 27.95 -6.39 13.90
C LEU A 530 26.55 -6.21 14.51
N LEU A 531 26.36 -6.62 15.76
CA LEU A 531 25.12 -6.34 16.49
C LEU A 531 24.96 -4.85 16.82
N ASN A 532 26.06 -4.16 17.18
CA ASN A 532 26.03 -2.72 17.36
C ASN A 532 25.72 -1.98 16.04
N GLU A 533 26.26 -2.44 14.91
CA GLU A 533 25.91 -1.91 13.58
C GLU A 533 24.43 -2.14 13.24
N ALA A 534 23.90 -3.32 13.59
CA ALA A 534 22.48 -3.62 13.46
C ALA A 534 21.60 -2.69 14.32
N GLU A 535 22.00 -2.41 15.56
CA GLU A 535 21.30 -1.48 16.45
C GLU A 535 21.26 -0.05 15.88
N ILE A 536 22.39 0.43 15.36
CA ILE A 536 22.48 1.74 14.68
C ILE A 536 21.56 1.78 13.45
N ALA A 537 21.48 0.69 12.68
CA ALA A 537 20.61 0.62 11.51
C ALA A 537 19.13 0.71 11.89
N ILE A 538 18.69 -0.04 12.91
CA ILE A 538 17.30 0.01 13.39
C ILE A 538 16.95 1.39 13.94
N ASP A 539 17.84 1.99 14.73
CA ASP A 539 17.58 3.33 15.25
C ASP A 539 17.50 4.38 14.16
N ARG A 540 18.33 4.27 13.12
CA ARG A 540 18.21 5.14 11.94
C ARG A 540 16.82 5.03 11.29
N TYR A 541 16.24 3.84 11.25
CA TYR A 541 14.87 3.63 10.76
C TYR A 541 13.86 4.40 11.63
N TYR A 542 13.85 4.15 12.95
CA TYR A 542 12.89 4.78 13.86
C TYR A 542 13.09 6.28 14.03
N THR A 543 14.33 6.76 13.98
CA THR A 543 14.67 8.19 13.91
C THR A 543 14.10 8.81 12.65
N THR A 544 14.17 8.13 11.51
CA THR A 544 13.59 8.64 10.26
C THR A 544 12.07 8.75 10.35
N LEU A 545 11.38 7.78 10.95
CA LEU A 545 9.94 7.87 11.19
C LEU A 545 9.58 9.08 12.07
N LEU A 546 10.35 9.30 13.15
CA LEU A 546 10.17 10.45 14.04
C LEU A 546 10.33 11.77 13.27
N ARG A 547 11.34 11.85 12.39
CA ARG A 547 11.57 13.02 11.54
C ARG A 547 10.45 13.26 10.52
N ILE A 548 9.84 12.20 9.99
CA ILE A 548 8.67 12.32 9.10
C ILE A 548 7.49 12.93 9.89
N ASP A 549 7.23 12.42 11.10
CA ASP A 549 6.14 12.91 11.94
C ASP A 549 6.33 14.39 12.30
N ASP A 550 7.55 14.76 12.71
CA ASP A 550 7.92 16.16 12.96
C ASP A 550 7.68 17.07 11.74
N PHE A 551 8.03 16.56 10.55
CA PHE A 551 7.85 17.33 9.32
C PHE A 551 6.36 17.51 9.00
N ILE A 552 5.56 16.46 9.15
CA ILE A 552 4.11 16.50 8.94
C ILE A 552 3.41 17.44 9.94
N GLU A 553 3.83 17.45 11.21
CA GLU A 553 3.35 18.41 12.20
C GLU A 553 3.75 19.85 11.82
N GLY A 554 5.00 20.04 11.37
CA GLY A 554 5.52 21.33 10.91
C GLY A 554 4.73 21.92 9.72
N LEU A 555 4.20 21.08 8.84
CA LEU A 555 3.34 21.49 7.73
C LEU A 555 1.98 22.08 8.19
N GLN A 556 1.49 21.71 9.38
CA GLN A 556 0.17 22.12 9.89
C GLN A 556 0.18 23.47 10.60
N CYS A 557 1.29 23.86 11.24
CA CYS A 557 1.42 25.13 11.98
C CYS A 557 1.73 26.37 11.11
N GLY A 558 1.69 26.28 9.78
CA GLY A 558 1.97 27.41 8.89
C GLY A 558 0.79 28.36 8.74
N THR A 559 0.55 29.22 9.73
CA THR A 559 -0.33 30.40 9.61
C THR A 559 0.40 31.52 8.85
N GLU A 560 -0.25 32.02 7.80
CA GLU A 560 -0.14 33.33 7.12
C GLU A 560 1.24 34.02 6.90
N ASN A 561 1.46 34.37 5.62
CA ASN A 561 2.36 35.42 5.11
C ASN A 561 3.85 35.37 5.47
N THR A 562 4.63 34.78 4.56
CA THR A 562 5.87 35.43 4.09
C THR A 562 6.04 35.14 2.60
N ALA A 563 6.02 36.19 1.77
CA ALA A 563 6.37 36.09 0.37
C ALA A 563 7.89 35.88 0.26
N CYS A 564 8.32 34.79 -0.37
CA CYS A 564 9.72 34.54 -0.71
C CYS A 564 9.98 34.92 -2.19
N PRO A 565 11.12 35.56 -2.54
CA PRO A 565 11.37 36.03 -3.89
C PRO A 565 11.55 34.86 -4.87
N ALA A 566 10.86 34.93 -6.00
CA ALA A 566 10.93 33.92 -7.06
C ALA A 566 12.16 34.12 -7.96
N SER A 567 12.82 33.03 -8.35
CA SER A 567 13.12 32.77 -9.79
C SER A 567 13.95 31.51 -10.09
N GLN A 568 14.53 30.81 -9.09
CA GLN A 568 15.20 29.51 -9.36
C GLN A 568 14.74 28.36 -8.46
N SER A 569 14.06 28.63 -7.31
CA SER A 569 13.81 27.56 -6.33
C SER A 569 12.68 26.58 -6.70
N LYS A 570 11.63 27.06 -7.36
CA LYS A 570 10.43 26.24 -7.60
C LYS A 570 10.68 25.02 -8.49
N ALA A 571 11.54 25.14 -9.51
CA ALA A 571 11.77 24.06 -10.48
C ALA A 571 12.64 22.91 -9.95
N TRP A 572 13.48 23.14 -8.93
CA TRP A 572 14.24 22.06 -8.27
C TRP A 572 13.38 21.38 -7.21
N GLU A 573 12.58 22.14 -6.46
CA GLU A 573 11.67 21.62 -5.43
C GLU A 573 10.61 20.69 -6.04
N HIS A 574 10.03 21.05 -7.18
CA HIS A 574 9.06 20.22 -7.90
C HIS A 574 9.70 18.94 -8.45
N ARG A 575 10.89 19.04 -9.06
CA ARG A 575 11.61 17.85 -9.56
C ARG A 575 12.01 16.89 -8.44
N MET A 576 12.40 17.41 -7.28
CA MET A 576 12.73 16.61 -6.11
C MET A 576 11.49 15.91 -5.54
N ALA A 577 10.34 16.58 -5.49
CA ALA A 577 9.07 15.96 -5.07
C ALA A 577 8.61 14.86 -6.03
N ASP A 578 8.73 15.09 -7.34
CA ASP A 578 8.38 14.08 -8.37
C ASP A 578 9.34 12.88 -8.34
N GLU A 579 10.62 13.10 -8.04
CA GLU A 579 11.61 12.03 -7.85
C GLU A 579 11.30 11.21 -6.59
N PHE A 580 10.99 11.88 -5.47
CA PHE A 580 10.59 11.23 -4.23
C PHE A 580 9.33 10.37 -4.40
N GLU A 581 8.34 10.88 -5.14
CA GLU A 581 7.13 10.12 -5.47
C GLU A 581 7.42 8.88 -6.31
N ARG A 582 8.31 8.99 -7.32
CA ARG A 582 8.77 7.83 -8.11
C ARG A 582 9.47 6.79 -7.25
N GLN A 583 10.39 7.23 -6.38
CA GLN A 583 11.11 6.33 -5.48
C GLN A 583 10.17 5.64 -4.48
N SER A 584 9.28 6.39 -3.85
CA SER A 584 8.26 5.87 -2.92
C SER A 584 7.35 4.84 -3.59
N SER A 585 6.90 5.12 -4.81
CA SER A 585 6.02 4.22 -5.56
C SER A 585 6.74 2.93 -5.99
N SER A 586 8.06 2.98 -6.20
CA SER A 586 8.87 1.84 -6.64
C SER A 586 9.39 0.92 -5.52
N LEU A 587 9.43 1.39 -4.26
CA LEU A 587 10.05 0.67 -3.15
C LEU A 587 9.46 -0.74 -2.95
N LYS A 588 8.13 -0.83 -2.99
CA LYS A 588 7.41 -2.09 -2.84
C LYS A 588 7.76 -3.09 -3.93
N GLU A 589 7.83 -2.65 -5.19
CA GLU A 589 8.25 -3.50 -6.32
C GLU A 589 9.69 -3.99 -6.15
N ARG A 590 10.62 -3.09 -5.77
CA ARG A 590 12.02 -3.47 -5.51
C ARG A 590 12.16 -4.48 -4.37
N PHE A 591 11.37 -4.33 -3.30
CA PHE A 591 11.30 -5.30 -2.21
C PHE A 591 10.80 -6.66 -2.69
N ILE A 592 9.70 -6.67 -3.46
CA ILE A 592 9.12 -7.90 -4.02
C ILE A 592 10.14 -8.59 -4.93
N ASP A 593 10.84 -7.85 -5.78
CA ASP A 593 11.85 -8.39 -6.70
C ASP A 593 13.07 -8.99 -5.99
N ALA A 594 13.53 -8.34 -4.91
CA ALA A 594 14.60 -8.86 -4.07
C ALA A 594 14.19 -10.18 -3.39
N MET A 595 13.00 -10.19 -2.78
CA MET A 595 12.48 -11.40 -2.12
C MET A 595 12.12 -12.51 -3.10
N ALA A 596 11.69 -12.17 -4.32
CA ALA A 596 11.41 -13.13 -5.39
C ALA A 596 12.70 -13.80 -5.93
N ASP A 597 13.87 -13.21 -5.69
CA ASP A 597 15.16 -13.80 -6.05
C ASP A 597 15.79 -14.57 -4.88
N ASP A 598 15.20 -15.73 -4.53
CA ASP A 598 15.67 -16.63 -3.47
C ASP A 598 15.62 -15.98 -2.08
N PHE A 599 14.51 -15.30 -1.75
CA PHE A 599 14.28 -14.69 -0.43
C PHE A 599 15.43 -13.78 0.02
N ASN A 600 15.93 -12.93 -0.86
CA ASN A 600 17.11 -12.12 -0.61
C ASN A 600 16.82 -10.92 0.32
N THR A 601 16.77 -11.20 1.63
CA THR A 601 16.50 -10.22 2.68
C THR A 601 17.59 -9.15 2.78
N ALA A 602 18.85 -9.50 2.52
CA ALA A 602 19.96 -8.54 2.51
C ALA A 602 19.75 -7.45 1.44
N LEU A 603 19.36 -7.84 0.23
CA LEU A 603 19.05 -6.90 -0.85
C LEU A 603 17.78 -6.09 -0.53
N ALA A 604 16.75 -6.74 0.00
CA ALA A 604 15.51 -6.07 0.42
C ALA A 604 15.76 -4.99 1.48
N LEU A 605 16.57 -5.29 2.51
CA LEU A 605 17.03 -4.33 3.51
C LEU A 605 17.86 -3.21 2.89
N GLY A 606 18.72 -3.53 1.93
CA GLY A 606 19.46 -2.54 1.14
C GLY A 606 18.54 -1.50 0.48
N HIS A 607 17.46 -1.95 -0.17
CA HIS A 607 16.46 -1.05 -0.78
C HIS A 607 15.70 -0.21 0.26
N ILE A 608 15.40 -0.78 1.43
CA ILE A 608 14.77 -0.06 2.54
C ILE A 608 15.68 1.09 2.99
N PHE A 609 16.96 0.83 3.25
CA PHE A 609 17.90 1.86 3.73
C PHE A 609 18.31 2.89 2.67
N GLU A 610 18.34 2.49 1.39
CA GLU A 610 18.44 3.42 0.28
C GLU A 610 17.27 4.41 0.29
N PHE A 611 16.04 3.92 0.44
CA PHE A 611 14.86 4.78 0.52
C PHE A 611 14.85 5.67 1.78
N ILE A 612 15.24 5.13 2.94
CA ILE A 612 15.41 5.92 4.18
C ILE A 612 16.38 7.07 3.98
N ARG A 613 17.47 6.87 3.24
CA ARG A 613 18.43 7.93 2.92
C ARG A 613 17.77 9.03 2.09
N GLU A 614 17.00 8.66 1.07
CA GLU A 614 16.31 9.64 0.22
C GLU A 614 15.19 10.37 0.97
N VAL A 615 14.45 9.70 1.86
CA VAL A 615 13.51 10.35 2.79
C VAL A 615 14.23 11.40 3.62
N ASN A 616 15.34 11.04 4.29
CA ASN A 616 16.08 11.99 5.12
C ASN A 616 16.59 13.19 4.31
N LYS A 617 17.10 12.96 3.11
CA LYS A 617 17.54 14.02 2.19
C LYS A 617 16.40 14.95 1.79
N PHE A 618 15.21 14.41 1.54
CA PHE A 618 14.00 15.19 1.28
C PHE A 618 13.60 16.06 2.49
N LEU A 619 13.66 15.49 3.70
CA LEU A 619 13.37 16.21 4.94
C LEU A 619 14.40 17.32 5.24
N ASP A 620 15.69 17.06 4.97
CA ASP A 620 16.80 18.01 5.17
C ASP A 620 16.72 19.21 4.22
N ALA A 621 16.24 19.00 2.99
CA ALA A 621 16.02 20.09 2.04
C ALA A 621 14.96 21.11 2.49
N ASN A 622 14.19 20.77 3.54
CA ASN A 622 13.15 21.58 4.18
C ASN A 622 12.33 22.48 3.22
N PRO A 623 11.70 21.89 2.18
CA PRO A 623 11.04 22.67 1.13
C PRO A 623 9.72 23.34 1.60
N SER A 624 9.36 23.19 2.89
CA SER A 624 8.09 23.57 3.50
C SER A 624 7.76 25.08 3.47
N SER A 625 8.76 25.95 3.31
CA SER A 625 8.61 27.41 3.23
C SER A 625 8.17 27.91 1.85
N SER A 626 8.43 27.14 0.78
CA SER A 626 8.16 27.53 -0.61
C SER A 626 6.81 27.03 -1.15
N PHE A 627 6.18 26.07 -0.46
CA PHE A 627 4.99 25.37 -0.96
C PHE A 627 3.67 26.06 -0.61
N ASN A 628 2.76 26.06 -1.58
CA ASN A 628 1.37 26.45 -1.39
C ASN A 628 0.59 25.36 -0.62
N LYS A 629 -0.64 25.69 -0.18
CA LYS A 629 -1.48 24.81 0.63
C LYS A 629 -1.76 23.45 -0.04
N LEU A 630 -1.91 23.42 -1.37
CA LEU A 630 -2.18 22.19 -2.13
C LEU A 630 -0.95 21.28 -2.18
N GLU A 631 0.24 21.86 -2.41
CA GLU A 631 1.53 21.16 -2.44
C GLU A 631 1.88 20.57 -1.07
N LYS A 632 1.64 21.32 0.02
CA LYS A 632 1.78 20.81 1.39
C LYS A 632 0.88 19.60 1.65
N GLY A 633 -0.34 19.61 1.11
CA GLY A 633 -1.27 18.48 1.16
C GLY A 633 -0.71 17.23 0.46
N ARG A 634 -0.26 17.38 -0.79
CA ARG A 634 0.35 16.30 -1.58
C ARG A 634 1.57 15.68 -0.88
N ILE A 635 2.46 16.51 -0.33
CA ILE A 635 3.67 16.02 0.35
C ILE A 635 3.34 15.26 1.62
N LYS A 636 2.37 15.75 2.41
CA LYS A 636 1.89 15.02 3.58
C LYS A 636 1.39 13.63 3.20
N GLU A 637 0.59 13.53 2.14
CA GLU A 637 0.09 12.25 1.63
C GLU A 637 1.21 11.32 1.17
N LEU A 638 2.20 11.84 0.43
CA LEU A 638 3.37 11.07 0.00
C LEU A 638 4.19 10.51 1.17
N LEU A 639 4.42 11.33 2.21
CA LEU A 639 5.15 10.90 3.41
C LEU A 639 4.38 9.86 4.22
N LEU A 640 3.05 10.00 4.34
CA LEU A 640 2.21 8.98 4.98
C LEU A 640 2.26 7.66 4.21
N LYS A 641 2.12 7.71 2.88
CA LYS A 641 2.26 6.53 2.02
C LYS A 641 3.64 5.89 2.12
N ALA A 642 4.70 6.68 2.25
CA ALA A 642 6.05 6.20 2.48
C ALA A 642 6.16 5.43 3.81
N LYS A 643 5.58 5.97 4.91
CA LYS A 643 5.50 5.27 6.20
C LYS A 643 4.71 3.96 6.08
N GLU A 644 3.54 4.00 5.47
CA GLU A 644 2.70 2.81 5.26
C GLU A 644 3.45 1.72 4.49
N THR A 645 4.15 2.09 3.41
CA THR A 645 4.93 1.14 2.59
C THR A 645 6.08 0.53 3.40
N LEU A 646 6.82 1.35 4.16
CA LEU A 646 7.92 0.89 5.02
C LEU A 646 7.42 -0.08 6.10
N THR A 647 6.30 0.25 6.75
CA THR A 647 5.65 -0.64 7.72
C THR A 647 5.13 -1.92 7.06
N GLU A 648 4.54 -1.85 5.86
CA GLU A 648 4.04 -3.02 5.13
C GLU A 648 5.18 -4.02 4.85
N ILE A 649 6.29 -3.57 4.28
CA ILE A 649 7.42 -4.46 3.93
C ILE A 649 8.22 -4.88 5.18
N GLY A 650 8.28 -4.04 6.21
CA GLY A 650 8.84 -4.38 7.53
C GLY A 650 8.08 -5.54 8.19
N ASN A 651 6.74 -5.50 8.13
CA ASN A 651 5.87 -6.56 8.67
C ASN A 651 6.15 -7.94 8.06
N VAL A 652 6.49 -8.01 6.77
CA VAL A 652 6.86 -9.27 6.10
C VAL A 652 8.12 -9.86 6.73
N LEU A 653 9.11 -9.01 7.03
CA LEU A 653 10.35 -9.41 7.69
C LEU A 653 10.21 -9.51 9.22
N ASN A 654 9.06 -9.10 9.77
CA ASN A 654 8.77 -8.92 11.19
C ASN A 654 9.81 -8.08 11.94
N ILE A 655 10.21 -6.97 11.32
CA ILE A 655 11.03 -5.90 11.89
C ILE A 655 10.35 -4.57 11.54
N PHE A 656 10.70 -3.48 12.20
CA PHE A 656 10.19 -2.15 11.93
C PHE A 656 8.68 -1.97 12.22
N ASN A 657 8.18 -2.73 13.19
CA ASN A 657 6.76 -2.80 13.53
C ASN A 657 6.37 -1.97 14.76
N ARG A 658 7.33 -1.26 15.36
CA ARG A 658 7.11 -0.43 16.56
C ARG A 658 6.97 1.05 16.16
N THR A 659 6.54 1.86 17.11
CA THR A 659 6.71 3.31 17.07
C THR A 659 8.11 3.70 17.55
N SER A 660 8.57 4.90 17.21
CA SER A 660 9.86 5.42 17.71
C SER A 660 9.89 5.50 19.24
N GLU A 661 8.76 5.77 19.89
CA GLU A 661 8.63 5.77 21.35
C GLU A 661 8.83 4.38 21.94
N GLU A 662 8.15 3.36 21.39
CA GLU A 662 8.31 1.97 21.82
C GLU A 662 9.75 1.46 21.62
N TRP A 663 10.41 1.87 20.53
CA TRP A 663 11.83 1.59 20.30
C TRP A 663 12.71 2.14 21.41
N TYR A 664 12.60 3.43 21.73
CA TYR A 664 13.43 4.04 22.78
C TYR A 664 13.11 3.51 24.19
N LYS A 665 11.84 3.18 24.48
CA LYS A 665 11.46 2.49 25.73
C LYS A 665 12.09 1.11 25.84
N ALA A 666 12.18 0.38 24.73
CA ALA A 666 12.84 -0.92 24.70
C ALA A 666 14.35 -0.78 24.94
N LEU A 667 15.00 0.18 24.28
CA LEU A 667 16.42 0.49 24.50
C LEU A 667 16.72 0.90 25.95
N MET A 668 15.83 1.64 26.62
CA MET A 668 15.99 1.96 28.04
C MET A 668 16.11 0.71 28.92
N ARG A 669 15.32 -0.32 28.62
CA ARG A 669 15.33 -1.58 29.38
C ARG A 669 16.61 -2.37 29.12
N VAL A 670 16.97 -2.55 27.86
CA VAL A 670 18.13 -3.36 27.45
C VAL A 670 19.45 -2.70 27.89
N LYS A 671 19.58 -1.38 27.74
CA LYS A 671 20.77 -0.63 28.19
C LYS A 671 20.76 -0.29 29.68
N ASN A 672 19.76 -0.75 30.44
CA ASN A 672 19.60 -0.50 31.87
C ASN A 672 19.73 0.98 32.25
N ILE A 673 19.03 1.85 31.50
CA ILE A 673 18.98 3.29 31.78
C ILE A 673 18.26 3.46 33.12
N GLY A 674 19.01 3.84 34.16
CA GLY A 674 18.50 4.02 35.54
C GLY A 674 17.63 5.26 35.73
N LEU A 675 16.69 5.49 34.81
CA LEU A 675 15.65 6.50 34.84
C LEU A 675 14.35 5.90 34.31
N SER A 676 13.22 6.26 34.92
CA SER A 676 11.91 6.01 34.33
C SER A 676 11.55 7.08 33.30
N GLU A 677 10.57 6.78 32.44
CA GLU A 677 10.01 7.75 31.49
C GLU A 677 9.46 8.99 32.21
N ASP A 678 8.79 8.80 33.35
CA ASP A 678 8.26 9.90 34.17
C ASP A 678 9.39 10.78 34.74
N GLU A 679 10.51 10.18 35.16
CA GLU A 679 11.67 10.93 35.63
C GLU A 679 12.32 11.77 34.52
N ILE A 680 12.41 11.22 33.30
CA ILE A 680 12.89 11.96 32.13
C ILE A 680 11.94 13.13 31.81
N ASN A 681 10.63 12.87 31.75
CA ASN A 681 9.63 13.90 31.47
C ASN A 681 9.59 14.99 32.55
N ASN A 682 9.74 14.63 33.82
CA ASN A 682 9.86 15.58 34.93
C ASN A 682 11.12 16.44 34.80
N LYS A 683 12.27 15.84 34.45
CA LYS A 683 13.51 16.61 34.18
C LYS A 683 13.35 17.54 32.98
N ILE A 684 12.66 17.11 31.92
CA ILE A 684 12.34 17.97 30.76
C ILE A 684 11.47 19.15 31.18
N ALA A 685 10.45 18.94 32.02
CA ALA A 685 9.59 20.01 32.53
C ALA A 685 10.38 21.02 33.38
N LEU A 686 11.23 20.55 34.31
CA LEU A 686 12.11 21.40 35.10
C LEU A 686 13.08 22.21 34.23
N ARG A 687 13.63 21.58 33.18
CA ARG A 687 14.48 22.27 32.20
C ARG A 687 13.71 23.34 31.44
N HIS A 688 12.46 23.07 31.06
CA HIS A 688 11.61 24.05 30.38
C HIS A 688 11.32 25.26 31.28
N GLU A 689 11.01 25.04 32.57
CA GLU A 689 10.87 26.13 33.54
C GLU A 689 12.15 26.95 33.71
N ALA A 690 13.32 26.29 33.77
CA ALA A 690 14.62 26.96 33.84
C ALA A 690 14.85 27.86 32.62
N ARG A 691 14.52 27.37 31.41
CA ARG A 691 14.60 28.15 30.16
C ARG A 691 13.64 29.34 30.16
N GLN A 692 12.41 29.19 30.66
CA GLN A 692 11.46 30.30 30.80
C GLN A 692 11.96 31.37 31.77
N LYS A 693 12.62 30.96 32.86
CA LYS A 693 13.26 31.86 33.84
C LYS A 693 14.62 32.41 33.36
N LYS A 694 15.08 32.04 32.15
CA LYS A 694 16.40 32.36 31.57
C LYS A 694 17.59 31.85 32.42
N ASP A 695 17.38 30.80 33.21
CA ASP A 695 18.43 30.09 33.95
C ASP A 695 19.06 29.03 33.04
N TRP A 696 19.99 29.47 32.20
CA TRP A 696 20.69 28.61 31.25
C TRP A 696 21.61 27.59 31.95
N ALA A 697 22.20 27.96 33.10
CA ALA A 697 23.09 27.08 33.85
C ALA A 697 22.36 25.85 34.38
N LEU A 698 21.16 26.04 34.96
CA LEU A 698 20.33 24.92 35.40
C LEU A 698 19.81 24.09 34.22
N ALA A 699 19.41 24.73 33.12
CA ALA A 699 18.94 24.04 31.92
C ALA A 699 20.02 23.14 31.28
N ASP A 700 21.27 23.62 31.23
CA ASP A 700 22.42 22.87 30.71
C ASP A 700 22.85 21.76 31.68
N LYS A 701 22.78 22.02 33.00
CA LYS A 701 23.01 20.97 34.01
C LYS A 701 22.05 19.81 33.85
N ILE A 702 20.75 20.08 33.70
CA ILE A 702 19.73 19.02 33.51
C ILE A 702 19.98 18.24 32.21
N ARG A 703 20.35 18.93 31.12
CA ARG A 703 20.71 18.25 29.86
C ARG A 703 21.93 17.34 30.06
N GLY A 704 22.98 17.82 30.72
CA GLY A 704 24.18 17.04 31.02
C GLY A 704 23.89 15.79 31.86
N GLU A 705 23.08 15.92 32.92
CA GLU A 705 22.67 14.79 33.77
C GLU A 705 21.91 13.70 32.99
N LEU A 706 21.08 14.11 32.02
CA LEU A 706 20.36 13.18 31.15
C LEU A 706 21.31 12.53 30.14
N GLU A 707 22.21 13.31 29.54
CA GLU A 707 23.19 12.82 28.56
C GLU A 707 24.20 11.84 29.17
N GLU A 708 24.68 12.10 30.39
CA GLU A 708 25.52 11.17 31.16
C GLU A 708 24.84 9.83 31.41
N LYS A 709 23.52 9.84 31.57
CA LYS A 709 22.70 8.64 31.71
C LYS A 709 22.27 8.03 30.37
N GLY A 710 22.80 8.53 29.25
CA GLY A 710 22.52 8.01 27.91
C GLY A 710 21.21 8.52 27.29
N VAL A 711 20.62 9.60 27.79
CA VAL A 711 19.40 10.22 27.24
C VAL A 711 19.75 11.54 26.56
N ILE A 712 19.53 11.62 25.25
CA ILE A 712 19.79 12.81 24.44
C ILE A 712 18.48 13.59 24.28
N LEU A 713 18.51 14.89 24.56
CA LEU A 713 17.37 15.80 24.35
C LEU A 713 17.46 16.49 22.97
N GLU A 714 16.36 16.50 22.25
CA GLU A 714 16.20 17.23 20.99
C GLU A 714 15.13 18.32 21.15
N ASP A 715 15.55 19.57 20.98
CA ASP A 715 14.66 20.73 21.09
C ASP A 715 14.12 21.14 19.72
N LYS A 716 12.79 21.24 19.56
CA LYS A 716 12.14 21.82 18.38
C LYS A 716 11.00 22.75 18.79
N LYS A 717 11.15 24.05 18.48
CA LYS A 717 10.21 25.11 18.85
C LYS A 717 9.89 25.04 20.36
N ASP A 718 8.65 24.66 20.71
CA ASP A 718 8.14 24.58 22.08
C ASP A 718 8.10 23.15 22.64
N ILE A 719 8.57 22.16 21.88
CA ILE A 719 8.55 20.74 22.27
C ILE A 719 10.00 20.25 22.45
N THR A 720 10.28 19.59 23.57
CA THR A 720 11.53 18.85 23.79
C THR A 720 11.21 17.36 23.69
N ARG A 721 11.80 16.67 22.72
CA ARG A 721 11.75 15.21 22.62
C ARG A 721 13.05 14.62 23.18
N TRP A 722 13.06 13.32 23.48
CA TRP A 722 14.24 12.62 23.95
C TRP A 722 14.44 11.31 23.17
N LYS A 723 15.70 10.89 23.09
CA LYS A 723 16.12 9.61 22.49
C LYS A 723 17.20 8.97 23.35
N ILE A 724 17.37 7.66 23.22
CA ILE A 724 18.48 6.95 23.87
C ILE A 724 19.73 7.02 22.99
N LYS A 725 20.86 7.32 23.62
CA LYS A 725 22.17 7.32 22.97
C LYS A 725 22.53 5.90 22.53
N ILE A 726 22.98 5.79 21.29
CA ILE A 726 23.44 4.54 20.68
C ILE A 726 24.93 4.68 20.38
N GLY A 727 25.66 3.57 20.58
CA GLY A 727 27.11 3.57 20.82
C GLY A 727 27.39 3.68 22.30
#